data_AF-A0A7C6GLL0-F1
#
_entry.id   AF-A0A7C6GLL0-F1
#
_cell.length_a   1.000
_cell.length_b   1.000
_cell.length_c   1.000
_cell.angle_alpha   90.00
_cell.angle_beta   90.00
_cell.angle_gamma   90.00
#
_symmetry.space_group_name_H-M   'P 1'
#
loop_
_entity.id
_entity.type
_entity.pdbx_description
1 polymer ?
#
loop_
_entity_poly.entity_id
_entity_poly.type
_entity_poly.pdbx_seq_one_letter_code
_entity_poly.pdbx_strand_id
1 'polypeptide(L)'
;MYKSKSVGVVCATLFVGVLLSCATYFGITAVMRRGDSDGSASRAEGISFVRFSDSFYDNENLKNFIGRCEYLLFGSLGSPDIILGKNGFLFDAGTGENGYNYLEDYLGLGQFYELEALANTINMRYLAYKNQGADYLLVVIPNAQTVYSDYMPSYIGPISSGTNLGLLTAYLKDQGYDFFLDAKEALAAARQSDMRAPLYNNTENSLNSLGIGYLFAAVCDKLKTLYGVECSHADVRAMGLYTGLADGKTLARRAGLGSVIKNNSVSLWNSETVGYSSENYYGSMVKTLLDSKYLSEANNKTLLLEFTDEWDRIQLMPFFSNTFGEVIYKSNQQYSSIIVRNLKPDIVVQFVHEYELYDLIDPNVTQTYNAGLRPDIKPYETSKPICVAQSRIAENKFCIAGQTENNAYITVSGENIGSISQYAVGKLFFIEVDIGDSSTETVKITATVKGKTPSEPVYLKLSRSSATKARTVAVGKDSELYSSDYEWLNFLSDTQLEALRAGLEQRINKARELSRRDTEFIYMIVPDKLAVYPENAPDSLAGVRESVENYKAMAKSLYESAGATAIDLTQELRDRTVLERLFYQTDTLWTNFGAYVGYNSLASKISEKFESVKVFSPNSFSYTPKETIGGELVTRLGIDGAVISEPYLEMKLSPEFSEGVHYAYSGDGGFDIRRAFISYGGDSSLPVAVIMRDAFGTEMLENLAVHFSKMIVLAEGQFSVGDELIAGQQPDYIITIRSNGEIG
;
A
#
# COMPACT_ATOMS: atom_id res chain seq x y z
N MET A 1 11.82 46.44 35.33
CA MET A 1 10.67 46.82 36.18
C MET A 1 9.74 47.84 35.47
N TYR A 2 9.32 47.57 34.23
CA TYR A 2 8.32 48.36 33.48
C TYR A 2 7.56 47.42 32.54
N LYS A 3 6.68 46.55 33.07
CA LYS A 3 5.82 45.68 32.23
C LYS A 3 4.54 45.15 32.93
N SER A 4 4.17 45.61 34.13
CA SER A 4 3.01 45.05 34.85
C SER A 4 1.66 45.73 34.56
N LYS A 5 1.65 46.99 34.09
CA LYS A 5 0.40 47.73 33.86
C LYS A 5 -0.36 47.27 32.60
N SER A 6 0.35 46.88 31.55
CA SER A 6 -0.25 46.46 30.28
C SER A 6 -0.96 45.10 30.38
N VAL A 7 -0.38 44.17 31.15
CA VAL A 7 -0.96 42.83 31.39
C VAL A 7 -2.24 42.93 32.21
N GLY A 8 -2.28 43.80 33.24
CA GLY A 8 -3.49 44.03 34.03
C GLY A 8 -4.66 44.57 33.21
N VAL A 9 -4.39 45.44 32.22
CA VAL A 9 -5.42 45.95 31.30
C VAL A 9 -5.92 44.85 30.37
N VAL A 10 -5.03 44.05 29.76
CA VAL A 10 -5.43 42.94 28.88
C VAL A 10 -6.22 41.88 29.63
N CYS A 11 -5.79 41.48 30.83
CA CYS A 11 -6.54 40.54 31.68
C CYS A 11 -7.90 41.12 32.11
N ALA A 12 -7.97 42.41 32.45
CA ALA A 12 -9.24 43.06 32.77
C ALA A 12 -10.17 43.12 31.55
N THR A 13 -9.65 43.40 30.36
CA THR A 13 -10.44 43.45 29.12
C THR A 13 -10.95 42.06 28.73
N LEU A 14 -10.12 41.01 28.86
CA LEU A 14 -10.54 39.62 28.62
C LEU A 14 -11.57 39.16 29.66
N PHE A 15 -11.36 39.46 30.94
CA PHE A 15 -12.31 39.12 32.00
C PHE A 15 -13.65 39.84 31.84
N VAL A 16 -13.64 41.12 31.46
CA VAL A 16 -14.83 41.89 31.11
C VAL A 16 -15.50 41.33 29.85
N GLY A 17 -14.72 40.90 28.86
CA GLY A 17 -15.21 40.23 27.66
C GLY A 17 -15.96 38.93 27.99
N VAL A 18 -15.37 38.08 28.82
CA VAL A 18 -15.98 36.82 29.30
C VAL A 18 -17.27 37.10 30.07
N LEU A 19 -17.24 38.06 31.01
CA LEU A 19 -18.43 38.48 31.77
C LEU A 19 -19.53 39.01 30.87
N LEU A 20 -19.19 39.81 29.85
CA LEU A 20 -20.14 40.33 28.88
C LEU A 20 -20.74 39.21 28.03
N SER A 21 -19.94 38.24 27.57
CA SER A 21 -20.48 37.07 26.85
C SER A 21 -21.40 36.21 27.71
N CYS A 22 -21.07 35.98 28.99
CA CYS A 22 -21.96 35.29 29.93
C CYS A 22 -23.25 36.08 30.19
N ALA A 23 -23.16 37.40 30.36
CA ALA A 23 -24.32 38.27 30.55
C ALA A 23 -25.21 38.32 29.29
N THR A 24 -24.61 38.30 28.11
CA THR A 24 -25.34 38.28 26.83
C THR A 24 -26.03 36.93 26.65
N TYR A 25 -25.39 35.82 27.01
CA TYR A 25 -26.00 34.49 27.02
C TYR A 25 -27.19 34.44 27.98
N PHE A 26 -27.02 34.72 29.27
CA PHE A 26 -28.12 34.72 30.24
C PHE A 26 -29.24 35.70 29.87
N GLY A 27 -28.90 36.85 29.28
CA GLY A 27 -29.85 37.81 28.76
C GLY A 27 -30.70 37.26 27.62
N ILE A 28 -30.07 36.63 26.61
CA ILE A 28 -30.76 36.01 25.47
C ILE A 28 -31.61 34.82 25.94
N THR A 29 -31.09 33.96 26.83
CA THR A 29 -31.85 32.81 27.36
C THR A 29 -33.05 33.26 28.20
N ALA A 30 -32.91 34.33 28.99
CA ALA A 30 -34.02 34.90 29.76
C ALA A 30 -35.08 35.59 28.88
N VAL A 31 -34.67 36.17 27.75
CA VAL A 31 -35.57 36.77 26.76
C VAL A 31 -36.30 35.70 25.93
N MET A 32 -35.61 34.63 25.55
CA MET A 32 -36.19 33.50 24.80
C MET A 32 -37.12 32.63 25.66
N ARG A 33 -36.95 32.61 27.00
CA ARG A 33 -37.84 31.90 27.93
C ARG A 33 -39.23 32.53 28.08
N ARG A 34 -39.50 33.67 27.44
CA ARG A 34 -40.78 34.41 27.53
C ARG A 34 -41.75 34.20 26.36
N GLY A 35 -41.43 33.32 25.41
CA GLY A 35 -42.36 32.84 24.39
C GLY A 35 -42.35 31.33 24.35
N ASP A 36 -43.54 30.73 24.42
CA ASP A 36 -43.86 29.30 24.22
C ASP A 36 -44.07 28.47 25.49
N SER A 37 -45.25 28.71 26.07
CA SER A 37 -46.09 27.63 26.58
C SER A 37 -46.61 26.82 25.39
N ASP A 38 -45.89 25.76 24.99
CA ASP A 38 -46.49 24.51 24.50
C ASP A 38 -45.41 23.45 24.25
N GLY A 39 -45.70 22.22 24.66
CA GLY A 39 -44.74 21.13 24.75
C GLY A 39 -44.16 20.69 23.40
N SER A 40 -42.92 21.08 23.11
CA SER A 40 -42.01 20.37 22.17
C SER A 40 -40.53 20.79 22.31
N ALA A 41 -40.10 21.31 23.46
CA ALA A 41 -38.78 21.92 23.64
C ALA A 41 -37.66 20.95 24.09
N SER A 42 -37.51 19.78 23.45
CA SER A 42 -36.36 18.88 23.75
C SER A 42 -35.38 18.66 22.60
N ARG A 43 -35.72 19.10 21.37
CA ARG A 43 -34.81 18.99 20.20
C ARG A 43 -34.15 20.30 19.76
N ALA A 44 -34.79 21.45 19.97
CA ALA A 44 -34.25 22.76 19.56
C ALA A 44 -33.15 23.28 20.51
N GLU A 45 -33.24 22.99 21.82
CA GLU A 45 -32.22 23.36 22.81
C GLU A 45 -30.90 22.61 22.63
N GLY A 46 -30.95 21.36 22.16
CA GLY A 46 -29.75 20.57 21.86
C GLY A 46 -28.97 21.11 20.66
N ILE A 47 -29.66 21.57 19.61
CA ILE A 47 -29.02 22.09 18.39
C ILE A 47 -28.39 23.47 18.63
N SER A 48 -28.99 24.31 19.48
CA SER A 48 -28.44 25.64 19.81
C SER A 48 -27.24 25.56 20.76
N PHE A 49 -27.25 24.65 21.73
CA PHE A 49 -26.12 24.41 22.62
C PHE A 49 -24.94 23.79 21.86
N VAL A 50 -25.19 22.78 21.02
CA VAL A 50 -24.13 22.16 20.19
C VAL A 50 -23.50 23.21 19.27
N ARG A 51 -24.31 23.99 18.53
CA ARG A 51 -23.76 25.08 17.67
C ARG A 51 -23.01 26.15 18.44
N PHE A 52 -23.42 26.48 19.66
CA PHE A 52 -22.71 27.44 20.50
C PHE A 52 -21.40 26.85 21.04
N SER A 53 -21.42 25.58 21.48
CA SER A 53 -20.23 24.83 21.87
C SER A 53 -19.25 24.80 20.71
N ASP A 54 -19.67 24.35 19.53
CA ASP A 54 -18.85 24.29 18.30
C ASP A 54 -18.28 25.66 17.90
N SER A 55 -19.03 26.75 18.16
CA SER A 55 -18.59 28.11 17.79
C SER A 55 -17.62 28.74 18.78
N PHE A 56 -17.68 28.37 20.07
CA PHE A 56 -16.89 28.99 21.14
C PHE A 56 -15.99 28.01 21.90
N TYR A 57 -16.56 26.93 22.44
CA TYR A 57 -15.81 25.97 23.25
C TYR A 57 -15.05 24.95 22.39
N ASP A 58 -15.65 24.44 21.32
CA ASP A 58 -15.08 23.44 20.42
C ASP A 58 -14.52 24.01 19.13
N ASN A 59 -14.49 25.35 19.03
CA ASN A 59 -13.84 26.04 17.92
C ASN A 59 -12.31 25.94 18.02
N GLU A 60 -11.70 25.08 17.20
CA GLU A 60 -10.25 24.88 17.16
C GLU A 60 -9.46 26.18 16.91
N ASN A 61 -9.95 27.07 16.06
CA ASN A 61 -9.26 28.34 15.78
C ASN A 61 -9.19 29.24 17.01
N LEU A 62 -10.27 29.27 17.81
CA LEU A 62 -10.30 30.04 19.05
C LEU A 62 -9.46 29.38 20.14
N LYS A 63 -9.54 28.05 20.31
CA LYS A 63 -8.64 27.28 21.19
C LYS A 63 -7.17 27.55 20.86
N ASN A 64 -6.81 27.50 19.58
CA ASN A 64 -5.46 27.80 19.11
C ASN A 64 -5.04 29.24 19.38
N PHE A 65 -5.94 30.22 19.18
CA PHE A 65 -5.66 31.62 19.48
C PHE A 65 -5.45 31.87 20.99
N ILE A 66 -6.27 31.25 21.84
CA ILE A 66 -6.13 31.32 23.30
C ILE A 66 -4.80 30.69 23.72
N GLY A 67 -4.48 29.49 23.24
CA GLY A 67 -3.19 28.83 23.53
C GLY A 67 -1.98 29.67 23.13
N ARG A 68 -2.04 30.36 21.97
CA ARG A 68 -1.01 31.34 21.57
C ARG A 68 -0.89 32.49 22.55
N CYS A 69 -2.03 33.06 22.98
CA CYS A 69 -2.03 34.17 23.94
C CYS A 69 -1.50 33.73 25.30
N GLU A 70 -1.90 32.55 25.80
CA GLU A 70 -1.39 31.99 27.04
C GLU A 70 0.12 31.81 27.00
N TYR A 71 0.64 31.23 25.92
CA TYR A 71 2.07 31.05 25.74
C TYR A 71 2.82 32.39 25.69
N LEU A 72 2.33 33.35 24.88
CA LEU A 72 3.00 34.64 24.71
C LEU A 72 2.94 35.54 25.96
N LEU A 73 1.88 35.43 26.76
CA LEU A 73 1.66 36.27 27.94
C LEU A 73 2.23 35.65 29.22
N PHE A 74 2.11 34.33 29.39
CA PHE A 74 2.40 33.63 30.64
C PHE A 74 3.51 32.59 30.51
N GLY A 75 3.94 32.24 29.29
CA GLY A 75 4.91 31.17 29.06
C GLY A 75 4.38 29.80 29.48
N SER A 76 3.05 29.61 29.47
CA SER A 76 2.37 28.38 29.84
C SER A 76 1.51 27.88 28.69
N LEU A 77 1.17 26.60 28.72
CA LEU A 77 0.27 25.96 27.77
C LEU A 77 -0.83 25.22 28.55
N GLY A 78 -2.09 25.63 28.39
CA GLY A 78 -3.26 24.96 28.96
C GLY A 78 -3.73 23.73 28.18
N SER A 79 -2.81 22.99 27.54
CA SER A 79 -3.17 21.78 26.78
C SER A 79 -3.20 20.55 27.69
N PRO A 80 -4.25 19.72 27.64
CA PRO A 80 -4.26 18.45 28.35
C PRO A 80 -3.32 17.40 27.74
N ASP A 81 -3.00 17.52 26.45
CA ASP A 81 -2.29 16.49 25.69
C ASP A 81 -0.83 16.86 25.38
N ILE A 82 -0.39 18.08 25.71
CA ILE A 82 0.92 18.60 25.34
C ILE A 82 1.55 19.32 26.53
N ILE A 83 2.76 18.89 26.89
CA ILE A 83 3.59 19.52 27.90
C ILE A 83 4.59 20.47 27.24
N LEU A 84 4.61 21.72 27.73
CA LEU A 84 5.66 22.68 27.41
C LEU A 84 6.91 22.38 28.25
N GLY A 85 7.94 21.85 27.60
CA GLY A 85 9.24 21.58 28.19
C GLY A 85 10.19 22.78 28.15
N LYS A 86 11.42 22.55 28.61
CA LYS A 86 12.53 23.51 28.55
C LYS A 86 13.10 23.59 27.14
N ASN A 87 13.80 24.69 26.84
CA ASN A 87 14.53 24.89 25.57
C ASN A 87 13.67 24.75 24.31
N GLY A 88 12.38 25.09 24.41
CA GLY A 88 11.44 25.04 23.28
C GLY A 88 10.99 23.62 22.91
N PHE A 89 11.26 22.61 23.75
CA PHE A 89 10.72 21.26 23.57
C PHE A 89 9.24 21.20 23.94
N LEU A 90 8.48 20.45 23.14
CA LEU A 90 7.12 20.03 23.42
C LEU A 90 7.11 18.51 23.54
N PHE A 91 6.34 17.99 24.50
CA PHE A 91 6.19 16.56 24.74
C PHE A 91 4.71 16.18 24.73
N ASP A 92 4.38 14.99 24.22
CA ASP A 92 3.04 14.42 24.40
C ASP A 92 2.78 14.09 25.87
N ALA A 93 1.53 14.26 26.30
CA ALA A 93 1.08 14.06 27.67
C ALA A 93 -0.24 13.30 27.80
N GLY A 94 -1.00 13.20 26.71
CA GLY A 94 -2.32 12.55 26.68
C GLY A 94 -2.28 11.08 26.30
N THR A 95 -3.46 10.53 25.99
CA THR A 95 -3.60 9.18 25.41
C THR A 95 -3.62 9.28 23.89
N GLY A 96 -2.70 8.60 23.22
CA GLY A 96 -2.65 8.48 21.76
C GLY A 96 -3.78 7.62 21.18
N GLU A 97 -3.87 7.57 19.86
CA GLU A 97 -4.93 6.82 19.15
C GLU A 97 -4.89 5.31 19.44
N ASN A 98 -3.70 4.77 19.71
CA ASN A 98 -3.50 3.36 20.08
C ASN A 98 -3.70 3.08 21.59
N GLY A 99 -4.17 4.06 22.36
CA GLY A 99 -4.41 3.91 23.79
C GLY A 99 -3.19 4.09 24.68
N TYR A 100 -2.00 4.37 24.11
CA TYR A 100 -0.78 4.65 24.87
C TYR A 100 -0.86 6.03 25.55
N ASN A 101 -0.70 6.08 26.87
CA ASN A 101 -0.65 7.33 27.63
C ASN A 101 0.79 7.74 27.94
N TYR A 102 1.24 8.81 27.29
CA TYR A 102 2.63 9.27 27.34
C TYR A 102 3.08 9.72 28.73
N LEU A 103 2.22 10.44 29.47
CA LEU A 103 2.58 10.96 30.78
C LEU A 103 2.47 9.88 31.86
N GLU A 104 1.42 9.05 31.82
CA GLU A 104 1.26 7.94 32.75
C GLU A 104 2.42 6.95 32.61
N ASP A 105 2.85 6.65 31.38
CA ASP A 105 4.00 5.77 31.16
C ASP A 105 5.32 6.39 31.66
N TYR A 106 5.56 7.68 31.36
CA TYR A 106 6.72 8.41 31.88
C TYR A 106 6.81 8.36 33.41
N LEU A 107 5.66 8.40 34.10
CA LEU A 107 5.55 8.31 35.55
C LEU A 107 5.52 6.85 36.07
N GLY A 108 5.47 5.84 35.19
CA GLY A 108 5.35 4.42 35.54
C GLY A 108 4.00 4.04 36.15
N LEU A 109 2.95 4.79 35.82
CA LEU A 109 1.57 4.56 36.25
C LEU A 109 0.79 3.71 35.25
N GLY A 110 1.14 3.80 33.96
CA GLY A 110 0.57 2.97 32.90
C GLY A 110 1.27 1.61 32.86
N GLN A 111 0.89 0.67 33.72
CA GLN A 111 1.51 -0.66 33.74
C GLN A 111 1.12 -1.51 32.53
N PHE A 112 2.12 -2.11 31.88
CA PHE A 112 1.95 -3.20 30.91
C PHE A 112 1.38 -4.46 31.61
N TYR A 113 0.09 -4.73 31.46
CA TYR A 113 -0.53 -5.97 31.98
C TYR A 113 -0.24 -7.20 31.10
N GLU A 114 0.29 -6.99 29.89
CA GLU A 114 0.46 -8.01 28.85
C GLU A 114 1.94 -8.23 28.44
N LEU A 115 2.91 -7.98 29.35
CA LEU A 115 4.36 -8.15 29.05
C LEU A 115 4.69 -9.51 28.44
N GLU A 116 4.13 -10.58 29.00
CA GLU A 116 4.34 -11.94 28.49
C GLU A 116 3.77 -12.11 27.08
N ALA A 117 2.58 -11.57 26.79
CA ALA A 117 1.99 -11.64 25.46
C ALA A 117 2.81 -10.85 24.42
N LEU A 118 3.33 -9.68 24.80
CA LEU A 118 4.21 -8.89 23.95
C LEU A 118 5.54 -9.62 23.70
N ALA A 119 6.17 -10.16 24.74
CA ALA A 119 7.40 -10.93 24.60
C ALA A 119 7.21 -12.19 23.73
N ASN A 120 6.10 -12.92 23.92
CA ASN A 120 5.73 -14.05 23.08
C ASN A 120 5.52 -13.65 21.62
N THR A 121 4.92 -12.49 21.39
CA THR A 121 4.74 -11.93 20.05
C THR A 121 6.07 -11.55 19.40
N ILE A 122 6.98 -10.91 20.14
CA ILE A 122 8.32 -10.58 19.64
C ILE A 122 9.11 -11.86 19.29
N ASN A 123 9.04 -12.89 20.13
CA ASN A 123 9.63 -14.21 19.85
C ASN A 123 8.98 -14.91 18.64
N MET A 124 7.67 -14.79 18.49
CA MET A 124 6.93 -15.30 17.32
C MET A 124 7.47 -14.71 16.01
N ARG A 125 7.70 -13.38 15.99
CA ARG A 125 8.28 -12.68 14.82
C ARG A 125 9.69 -13.16 14.52
N TYR A 126 10.53 -13.28 15.55
CA TYR A 126 11.87 -13.84 15.44
C TYR A 126 11.84 -15.23 14.81
N LEU A 127 11.04 -16.15 15.36
CA LEU A 127 10.94 -17.53 14.85
C LEU A 127 10.43 -17.59 13.41
N ALA A 128 9.46 -16.74 13.05
CA ALA A 128 8.89 -16.72 11.70
C ALA A 128 9.94 -16.40 10.63
N TYR A 129 10.80 -15.39 10.88
CA TYR A 129 11.90 -15.06 9.97
C TYR A 129 13.05 -16.06 10.08
N LYS A 130 13.40 -16.50 11.29
CA LYS A 130 14.49 -17.46 11.52
C LYS A 130 14.25 -18.80 10.85
N ASN A 131 13.01 -19.29 10.84
CA ASN A 131 12.61 -20.51 10.14
C ASN A 131 12.78 -20.41 8.61
N GLN A 132 12.84 -19.21 8.04
CA GLN A 132 13.13 -18.98 6.62
C GLN A 132 14.61 -18.68 6.36
N GLY A 133 15.46 -18.77 7.38
CA GLY A 133 16.90 -18.53 7.27
C GLY A 133 17.34 -17.08 7.42
N ALA A 134 16.44 -16.16 7.79
CA ALA A 134 16.78 -14.75 8.02
C ALA A 134 17.04 -14.47 9.52
N ASP A 135 18.09 -13.72 9.82
CA ASP A 135 18.29 -13.13 11.15
C ASP A 135 17.30 -12.00 11.40
N TYR A 136 17.03 -11.67 12.67
CA TYR A 136 15.98 -10.72 13.04
C TYR A 136 16.42 -9.78 14.15
N LEU A 137 16.03 -8.51 14.06
CA LEU A 137 16.23 -7.51 15.10
C LEU A 137 15.01 -6.58 15.20
N LEU A 138 14.41 -6.47 16.39
CA LEU A 138 13.44 -5.43 16.69
C LEU A 138 14.14 -4.23 17.33
N VAL A 139 13.94 -3.04 16.77
CA VAL A 139 14.52 -1.77 17.23
C VAL A 139 13.39 -0.88 17.73
N VAL A 140 13.49 -0.45 18.98
CA VAL A 140 12.56 0.51 19.58
C VAL A 140 13.19 1.88 19.63
N ILE A 141 12.54 2.84 18.98
CA ILE A 141 12.87 4.26 19.03
C ILE A 141 12.18 4.86 20.27
N PRO A 142 12.93 5.32 21.28
CA PRO A 142 12.33 5.85 22.51
C PRO A 142 11.61 7.17 22.24
N ASN A 143 10.66 7.52 23.11
CA ASN A 143 10.02 8.83 23.08
C ASN A 143 11.04 9.96 23.37
N ALA A 144 10.76 11.15 22.86
CA ALA A 144 11.56 12.34 23.13
C ALA A 144 11.69 12.59 24.64
N GLN A 145 10.61 12.48 25.42
CA GLN A 145 10.66 12.65 26.89
C GLN A 145 11.46 11.55 27.60
N THR A 146 11.64 10.38 26.98
CA THR A 146 12.45 9.29 27.52
C THR A 146 13.95 9.61 27.45
N VAL A 147 14.39 10.29 26.38
CA VAL A 147 15.80 10.72 26.19
C VAL A 147 16.05 12.13 26.75
N TYR A 148 15.03 12.99 26.76
CA TYR A 148 15.06 14.38 27.21
C TYR A 148 14.29 14.62 28.52
N SER A 149 14.32 13.67 29.44
CA SER A 149 13.60 13.76 30.73
C SER A 149 13.99 14.98 31.57
N ASP A 150 15.22 15.48 31.44
CA ASP A 150 15.69 16.71 32.10
C ASP A 150 15.06 18.00 31.52
N TYR A 151 14.48 17.92 30.32
CA TYR A 151 13.75 19.01 29.68
C TYR A 151 12.27 19.00 30.08
N MET A 152 11.78 17.94 30.73
CA MET A 152 10.45 17.95 31.34
C MET A 152 10.37 19.01 32.46
N PRO A 153 9.18 19.60 32.70
CA PRO A 153 8.98 20.50 33.82
C PRO A 153 9.29 19.85 35.17
N SER A 154 9.98 20.58 36.04
CA SER A 154 10.46 20.04 37.32
C SER A 154 9.33 19.56 38.25
N TYR A 155 8.09 20.05 38.07
CA TYR A 155 6.93 19.63 38.87
C TYR A 155 6.37 18.25 38.48
N ILE A 156 6.73 17.72 37.30
CA ILE A 156 6.37 16.36 36.88
C ILE A 156 7.30 15.34 37.53
N GLY A 157 8.58 15.70 37.68
CA GLY A 157 9.60 14.83 38.25
C GLY A 157 10.41 14.06 37.21
N PRO A 158 11.40 13.26 37.66
CA PRO A 158 12.22 12.44 36.78
C PRO A 158 11.41 11.28 36.18
N ILE A 159 11.91 10.74 35.06
CA ILE A 159 11.34 9.54 34.44
C ILE A 159 11.39 8.36 35.42
N SER A 160 10.31 7.58 35.44
CA SER A 160 10.21 6.37 36.26
C SER A 160 11.12 5.25 35.73
N SER A 161 11.58 4.38 36.62
CA SER A 161 12.21 3.12 36.23
C SER A 161 11.19 2.05 35.80
N GLY A 162 9.91 2.28 36.11
CA GLY A 162 8.78 1.41 35.75
C GLY A 162 8.06 1.80 34.46
N THR A 163 8.73 2.51 33.54
CA THR A 163 8.20 2.76 32.19
C THR A 163 8.01 1.44 31.43
N ASN A 164 7.03 1.39 30.54
CA ASN A 164 6.69 0.26 29.71
C ASN A 164 7.87 -0.29 28.90
N LEU A 165 8.62 0.58 28.22
CA LEU A 165 9.84 0.18 27.51
C LEU A 165 10.88 -0.41 28.47
N GLY A 166 11.12 0.25 29.61
CA GLY A 166 12.06 -0.24 30.63
C GLY A 166 11.69 -1.62 31.20
N LEU A 167 10.40 -1.84 31.50
CA LEU A 167 9.88 -3.13 31.98
C LEU A 167 10.03 -4.22 30.91
N LEU A 168 9.70 -3.91 29.65
CA LEU A 168 9.88 -4.83 28.53
C LEU A 168 11.35 -5.18 28.30
N THR A 169 12.24 -4.19 28.28
CA THR A 169 13.69 -4.39 28.11
C THR A 169 14.24 -5.32 29.18
N ALA A 170 13.85 -5.12 30.45
CA ALA A 170 14.27 -6.00 31.55
C ALA A 170 13.70 -7.43 31.39
N TYR A 171 12.43 -7.55 31.01
CA TYR A 171 11.77 -8.85 30.82
C TYR A 171 12.40 -9.65 29.67
N LEU A 172 12.59 -9.04 28.49
CA LEU A 172 13.20 -9.69 27.33
C LEU A 172 14.64 -10.14 27.61
N LYS A 173 15.41 -9.32 28.36
CA LYS A 173 16.75 -9.70 28.80
C LYS A 173 16.76 -10.91 29.73
N ASP A 174 15.81 -10.99 30.66
CA ASP A 174 15.64 -12.16 31.55
C ASP A 174 15.28 -13.43 30.76
N GLN A 175 14.49 -13.29 29.70
CA GLN A 175 14.17 -14.39 28.77
C GLN A 175 15.30 -14.77 27.79
N GLY A 176 16.40 -14.00 27.76
CA GLY A 176 17.50 -14.20 26.81
C GLY A 176 17.15 -13.82 25.36
N TYR A 177 16.18 -12.93 25.16
CA TYR A 177 15.79 -12.45 23.84
C TYR A 177 16.69 -11.30 23.40
N ASP A 178 17.90 -11.66 22.96
CA ASP A 178 18.93 -10.69 22.57
C ASP A 178 18.64 -9.97 21.23
N PHE A 179 17.66 -10.43 20.46
CA PHE A 179 17.19 -9.87 19.17
C PHE A 179 16.29 -8.62 19.32
N PHE A 180 16.55 -7.84 20.36
CA PHE A 180 15.84 -6.62 20.71
C PHE A 180 16.83 -5.49 21.03
N LEU A 181 16.58 -4.28 20.52
CA LEU A 181 17.37 -3.07 20.76
C LEU A 181 16.46 -1.96 21.27
N ASP A 182 16.56 -1.66 22.56
CA ASP A 182 16.10 -0.40 23.14
C ASP A 182 17.16 0.68 22.87
N ALA A 183 16.85 1.64 22.00
CA ALA A 183 17.80 2.67 21.60
C ALA A 183 18.01 3.78 22.65
N LYS A 184 17.32 3.75 23.80
CA LYS A 184 17.41 4.76 24.87
C LYS A 184 18.82 5.02 25.34
N GLU A 185 19.56 3.96 25.70
CA GLU A 185 20.91 4.11 26.26
C GLU A 185 21.88 4.69 25.21
N ALA A 186 21.79 4.22 23.97
CA ALA A 186 22.61 4.70 22.87
C ALA A 186 22.36 6.18 22.57
N LEU A 187 21.09 6.59 22.48
CA LEU A 187 20.72 7.98 22.23
C LEU A 187 21.04 8.91 23.42
N ALA A 188 20.88 8.44 24.66
CA ALA A 188 21.27 9.20 25.84
C ALA A 188 22.80 9.42 25.90
N ALA A 189 23.60 8.39 25.58
CA ALA A 189 25.05 8.51 25.49
C ALA A 189 25.49 9.42 24.33
N ALA A 190 24.86 9.29 23.17
CA ALA A 190 25.10 10.16 22.01
C ALA A 190 24.83 11.63 22.36
N ARG A 191 23.71 11.93 23.02
CA ARG A 191 23.34 13.27 23.47
C ARG A 191 24.39 13.89 24.40
N GLN A 192 25.01 13.09 25.27
CA GLN A 192 26.07 13.58 26.18
C GLN A 192 27.40 13.80 25.44
N SER A 193 27.65 13.05 24.37
CA SER A 193 28.95 12.99 23.71
C SER A 193 29.04 13.79 22.41
N ASP A 194 27.91 14.16 21.81
CA ASP A 194 27.81 15.03 20.63
C ASP A 194 26.77 16.13 20.88
N MET A 195 27.26 17.31 21.22
CA MET A 195 26.45 18.48 21.57
C MET A 195 26.21 19.45 20.40
N ARG A 196 26.52 19.05 19.16
CA ARG A 196 26.39 19.93 17.98
C ARG A 196 24.94 20.36 17.73
N ALA A 197 23.99 19.47 18.02
CA ALA A 197 22.56 19.75 17.95
C ALA A 197 21.78 18.76 18.83
N PRO A 198 20.50 19.03 19.18
CA PRO A 198 19.61 18.02 19.74
C PRO A 198 19.47 16.83 18.79
N LEU A 199 19.12 15.65 19.31
CA LEU A 199 18.85 14.43 18.53
C LEU A 199 17.40 14.31 18.05
N TYR A 200 16.48 15.01 18.73
CA TYR A 200 15.06 15.05 18.40
C TYR A 200 14.66 16.41 17.84
N ASN A 201 13.61 16.44 17.06
CA ASN A 201 12.90 17.67 16.74
C ASN A 201 12.23 18.21 18.01
N ASN A 202 12.33 19.51 18.29
CA ASN A 202 11.82 20.07 19.55
C ASN A 202 10.29 20.26 19.55
N THR A 203 9.61 20.16 18.41
CA THR A 203 8.15 20.39 18.32
C THR A 203 7.36 19.19 17.80
N GLU A 204 7.97 18.00 17.83
CA GLU A 204 7.34 16.70 17.50
C GLU A 204 8.12 15.56 18.16
N ASN A 205 7.48 14.40 18.31
CA ASN A 205 8.09 13.21 18.88
C ASN A 205 8.83 12.38 17.81
N SER A 206 9.88 12.94 17.19
CA SER A 206 10.67 12.24 16.17
C SER A 206 12.16 12.61 16.21
N LEU A 207 13.00 11.66 15.81
CA LEU A 207 14.43 11.89 15.61
C LEU A 207 14.65 12.85 14.44
N ASN A 208 15.66 13.70 14.57
CA ASN A 208 16.21 14.44 13.44
C ASN A 208 17.41 13.69 12.84
N SER A 209 18.02 14.20 11.77
CA SER A 209 19.04 13.43 11.05
C SER A 209 20.29 13.10 11.88
N LEU A 210 20.61 13.88 12.92
CA LEU A 210 21.71 13.54 13.84
C LEU A 210 21.31 12.36 14.75
N GLY A 211 20.10 12.40 15.30
CA GLY A 211 19.54 11.29 16.07
C GLY A 211 19.42 10.00 15.27
N ILE A 212 18.99 10.11 14.00
CA ILE A 212 18.91 8.98 13.06
C ILE A 212 20.29 8.37 12.80
N GLY A 213 21.33 9.19 12.63
CA GLY A 213 22.70 8.68 12.48
C GLY A 213 23.17 7.86 13.68
N TYR A 214 22.84 8.32 14.89
CA TYR A 214 23.16 7.57 16.12
C TYR A 214 22.29 6.33 16.34
N LEU A 215 21.01 6.36 15.93
CA LEU A 215 20.16 5.18 15.88
C LEU A 215 20.75 4.12 14.93
N PHE A 216 21.14 4.53 13.72
CA PHE A 216 21.79 3.67 12.75
C PHE A 216 23.08 3.04 13.30
N ALA A 217 23.96 3.83 13.93
CA ALA A 217 25.17 3.31 14.56
C ALA A 217 24.86 2.26 15.64
N ALA A 218 23.86 2.51 16.48
CA ALA A 218 23.44 1.57 17.52
C ALA A 218 22.89 0.25 16.93
N VAL A 219 22.13 0.34 15.82
CA VAL A 219 21.68 -0.85 15.09
C VAL A 219 22.86 -1.63 14.54
N CYS A 220 23.83 -0.96 13.93
CA CYS A 220 25.03 -1.61 13.39
C CYS A 220 25.87 -2.29 14.48
N ASP A 221 26.08 -1.66 15.63
CA ASP A 221 26.77 -2.28 16.78
C ASP A 221 26.03 -3.53 17.27
N LYS A 222 24.69 -3.47 17.30
CA LYS A 222 23.85 -4.60 17.70
C LYS A 222 23.92 -5.75 16.67
N LEU A 223 23.83 -5.46 15.38
CA LEU A 223 23.95 -6.46 14.31
C LEU A 223 25.34 -7.11 14.29
N LYS A 224 26.41 -6.33 14.52
CA LYS A 224 27.77 -6.85 14.70
C LYS A 224 27.85 -7.80 15.89
N THR A 225 27.30 -7.41 17.03
CA THR A 225 27.34 -8.19 18.27
C THR A 225 26.56 -9.50 18.14
N LEU A 226 25.37 -9.47 17.53
CA LEU A 226 24.51 -10.64 17.41
C LEU A 226 24.92 -11.58 16.28
N TYR A 227 25.27 -11.02 15.12
CA TYR A 227 25.33 -11.75 13.85
C TYR A 227 26.67 -11.61 13.12
N GLY A 228 27.64 -10.86 13.69
CA GLY A 228 28.95 -10.64 13.06
C GLY A 228 28.89 -9.76 11.81
N VAL A 229 27.84 -8.95 11.67
CA VAL A 229 27.60 -8.09 10.50
C VAL A 229 28.39 -6.79 10.67
N GLU A 230 29.41 -6.60 9.86
CA GLU A 230 30.21 -5.37 9.86
C GLU A 230 29.51 -4.27 9.04
N CYS A 231 29.21 -3.13 9.67
CA CYS A 231 28.76 -1.94 8.96
C CYS A 231 29.93 -0.99 8.73
N SER A 232 30.42 -0.89 7.49
CA SER A 232 31.36 0.17 7.14
C SER A 232 30.59 1.47 6.98
N HIS A 233 30.63 2.35 7.98
CA HIS A 233 29.97 3.65 7.92
C HIS A 233 30.87 4.78 8.39
N ALA A 234 30.62 5.99 7.86
CA ALA A 234 31.27 7.19 8.35
C ALA A 234 30.93 7.42 9.83
N ASP A 235 31.89 7.91 10.60
CA ASP A 235 31.64 8.38 11.96
C ASP A 235 30.56 9.48 11.91
N VAL A 236 29.47 9.29 12.66
CA VAL A 236 28.36 10.25 12.77
C VAL A 236 28.87 11.63 13.19
N ARG A 237 29.94 11.69 13.98
CA ARG A 237 30.58 12.96 14.40
C ARG A 237 31.26 13.70 13.25
N ALA A 238 31.70 12.98 12.23
CA ALA A 238 32.33 13.57 11.04
C ALA A 238 31.30 14.07 10.01
N MET A 239 30.02 13.71 10.15
CA MET A 239 28.97 14.13 9.22
C MET A 239 28.66 15.62 9.34
N GLY A 240 28.57 16.30 8.18
CA GLY A 240 28.16 17.70 8.10
C GLY A 240 26.67 17.86 8.39
N LEU A 241 26.31 18.86 9.21
CA LEU A 241 24.92 19.16 9.58
C LEU A 241 24.52 20.55 9.10
N TYR A 242 23.26 20.67 8.67
CA TYR A 242 22.56 21.93 8.50
C TYR A 242 21.49 22.04 9.58
N THR A 243 21.39 23.21 10.22
CA THR A 243 20.32 23.53 11.16
C THR A 243 19.48 24.67 10.61
N GLY A 244 18.19 24.41 10.40
CA GLY A 244 17.22 25.38 9.92
C GLY A 244 16.09 25.62 10.93
N LEU A 245 15.58 26.85 10.97
CA LEU A 245 14.36 27.18 11.70
C LEU A 245 13.16 27.01 10.77
N ALA A 246 12.24 26.13 11.14
CA ALA A 246 10.96 25.96 10.47
C ALA A 246 9.80 26.31 11.41
N ASP A 247 8.60 26.44 10.86
CA ASP A 247 7.40 26.46 11.70
C ASP A 247 7.29 25.17 12.52
N GLY A 248 6.70 25.29 13.70
CA GLY A 248 6.45 24.17 14.59
C GLY A 248 5.69 23.04 13.88
N LYS A 249 6.09 21.82 14.21
CA LYS A 249 5.59 20.58 13.60
C LYS A 249 4.41 20.02 14.39
N THR A 250 4.23 18.71 14.44
CA THR A 250 2.99 18.04 14.88
C THR A 250 2.49 18.50 16.25
N LEU A 251 3.35 18.56 17.28
CA LEU A 251 2.93 18.98 18.63
C LEU A 251 2.67 20.48 18.70
N ALA A 252 3.53 21.31 18.12
CA ALA A 252 3.29 22.74 18.10
C ALA A 252 1.99 23.08 17.34
N ARG A 253 1.67 22.37 16.24
CA ARG A 253 0.42 22.57 15.49
C ARG A 253 -0.80 22.15 16.30
N ARG A 254 -0.75 20.97 16.95
CA ARG A 254 -1.81 20.50 17.86
C ARG A 254 -2.05 21.43 19.04
N ALA A 255 -1.00 22.10 19.54
CA ALA A 255 -1.09 23.13 20.57
C ALA A 255 -1.57 24.51 20.06
N GLY A 256 -1.79 24.67 18.75
CA GLY A 256 -2.04 25.96 18.13
C GLY A 256 -0.82 26.88 18.04
N LEU A 257 0.37 26.42 18.43
CA LEU A 257 1.62 27.16 18.52
C LEU A 257 2.54 27.03 17.30
N GLY A 258 2.11 26.40 16.21
CA GLY A 258 2.95 26.14 15.03
C GLY A 258 3.67 27.37 14.44
N SER A 259 3.02 28.53 14.42
CA SER A 259 3.67 29.78 13.95
C SER A 259 4.55 30.45 15.00
N VAL A 260 4.44 30.06 16.26
CA VAL A 260 5.02 30.71 17.44
C VAL A 260 6.26 29.98 17.93
N ILE A 261 6.16 28.69 18.23
CA ILE A 261 7.29 27.85 18.61
C ILE A 261 7.90 27.27 17.34
N LYS A 262 9.11 27.72 17.00
CA LYS A 262 9.84 27.24 15.83
C LYS A 262 10.43 25.84 16.08
N ASN A 263 10.44 25.03 15.04
CA ASN A 263 11.17 23.78 15.02
C ASN A 263 12.62 24.03 14.60
N ASN A 264 13.56 23.51 15.39
CA ASN A 264 14.97 23.41 15.04
C ASN A 264 15.17 22.13 14.23
N SER A 265 15.07 22.25 12.91
CA SER A 265 15.28 21.14 11.99
C SER A 265 16.76 20.91 11.79
N VAL A 266 17.25 19.73 12.17
CA VAL A 266 18.63 19.29 11.93
C VAL A 266 18.62 18.29 10.79
N SER A 267 19.39 18.57 9.74
CA SER A 267 19.48 17.74 8.54
C SER A 267 20.94 17.52 8.13
N LEU A 268 21.22 16.48 7.36
CA LEU A 268 22.56 16.26 6.80
C LEU A 268 22.85 17.29 5.70
N TRP A 269 24.09 17.80 5.66
CA TRP A 269 24.54 18.78 4.66
C TRP A 269 24.75 18.12 3.28
N ASN A 270 25.13 16.85 3.26
CA ASN A 270 25.47 16.11 2.03
C ASN A 270 24.45 14.99 1.77
N SER A 271 23.30 15.34 1.21
CA SER A 271 22.40 14.38 0.54
C SER A 271 22.87 14.01 -0.87
N GLU A 272 24.06 14.45 -1.30
CA GLU A 272 24.57 14.30 -2.68
C GLU A 272 25.52 13.11 -2.89
N THR A 273 25.92 12.38 -1.84
CA THR A 273 26.63 11.09 -1.99
C THR A 273 25.65 9.93 -1.79
N VAL A 274 24.58 9.94 -2.56
CA VAL A 274 23.70 8.78 -2.73
C VAL A 274 24.43 7.84 -3.69
N GLY A 275 25.16 6.90 -3.14
CA GLY A 275 25.93 5.91 -3.90
C GLY A 275 25.08 4.74 -4.37
N TYR A 276 23.76 4.89 -4.49
CA TYR A 276 22.83 3.81 -4.79
C TYR A 276 21.72 4.27 -5.75
N SER A 277 21.18 3.33 -6.52
CA SER A 277 19.91 3.53 -7.24
C SER A 277 18.74 3.07 -6.38
N SER A 278 17.59 3.74 -6.50
CA SER A 278 16.33 3.29 -5.91
C SER A 278 15.31 2.97 -6.99
N GLU A 279 14.53 1.93 -6.75
CA GLU A 279 13.39 1.57 -7.59
C GLU A 279 12.19 1.17 -6.73
N ASN A 280 11.00 1.46 -7.22
CA ASN A 280 9.79 0.87 -6.67
C ASN A 280 9.81 -0.61 -7.02
N TYR A 281 9.65 -1.46 -6.00
CA TYR A 281 9.79 -2.90 -6.19
C TYR A 281 8.41 -3.58 -6.26
N TYR A 282 7.72 -3.70 -5.13
CA TYR A 282 6.41 -4.35 -5.03
C TYR A 282 5.52 -3.59 -4.04
N GLY A 283 4.29 -3.26 -4.44
CA GLY A 283 3.36 -2.52 -3.58
C GLY A 283 3.99 -1.21 -3.06
N SER A 284 4.02 -1.06 -1.73
CA SER A 284 4.65 0.08 -1.04
C SER A 284 6.18 -0.02 -0.88
N MET A 285 6.81 -1.11 -1.32
CA MET A 285 8.23 -1.36 -1.06
C MET A 285 9.16 -0.63 -2.02
N VAL A 286 10.27 -0.15 -1.46
CA VAL A 286 11.37 0.48 -2.19
C VAL A 286 12.59 -0.42 -2.09
N LYS A 287 13.21 -0.75 -3.22
CA LYS A 287 14.48 -1.47 -3.26
C LYS A 287 15.59 -0.49 -3.61
N THR A 288 16.74 -0.66 -2.96
CA THR A 288 17.95 0.09 -3.24
C THR A 288 19.10 -0.85 -3.56
N LEU A 289 19.92 -0.44 -4.52
CA LEU A 289 21.11 -1.17 -4.96
C LEU A 289 22.29 -0.21 -4.95
N LEU A 290 23.34 -0.56 -4.21
CA LEU A 290 24.56 0.23 -4.17
C LEU A 290 25.26 0.18 -5.54
N ASP A 291 25.75 1.33 -5.99
CA ASP A 291 26.48 1.49 -7.24
C ASP A 291 27.72 0.60 -7.22
N SER A 292 27.93 -0.08 -8.35
CA SER A 292 29.04 -0.99 -8.63
C SER A 292 30.42 -0.49 -8.17
N LYS A 293 30.67 0.83 -8.24
CA LYS A 293 31.94 1.45 -7.79
C LYS A 293 32.18 1.39 -6.27
N TYR A 294 31.14 1.17 -5.46
CA TYR A 294 31.22 1.10 -4.00
C TYR A 294 31.03 -0.32 -3.44
N LEU A 295 30.69 -1.30 -4.28
CA LEU A 295 30.42 -2.67 -3.84
C LEU A 295 31.60 -3.37 -3.15
N SER A 296 32.84 -2.99 -3.43
CA SER A 296 34.02 -3.59 -2.79
C SER A 296 34.15 -3.27 -1.30
N GLU A 297 33.52 -2.20 -0.84
CA GLU A 297 33.54 -1.73 0.55
C GLU A 297 32.23 -2.03 1.30
N ALA A 298 31.22 -2.50 0.56
CA ALA A 298 29.87 -2.74 1.06
C ALA A 298 29.76 -4.08 1.77
N ASN A 299 28.85 -4.14 2.74
CA ASN A 299 28.42 -5.43 3.27
C ASN A 299 27.54 -6.14 2.23
N ASN A 300 27.79 -7.44 2.00
CA ASN A 300 27.10 -8.26 1.00
C ASN A 300 25.79 -8.87 1.50
N LYS A 301 25.40 -8.59 2.75
CA LYS A 301 24.13 -9.03 3.33
C LYS A 301 22.98 -8.23 2.73
N THR A 302 21.91 -8.93 2.35
CA THR A 302 20.64 -8.31 1.93
C THR A 302 19.79 -8.01 3.17
N LEU A 303 19.35 -6.75 3.31
CA LEU A 303 18.51 -6.32 4.43
C LEU A 303 17.06 -6.10 3.99
N LEU A 304 16.12 -6.55 4.81
CA LEU A 304 14.73 -6.12 4.78
C LEU A 304 14.45 -5.25 6.01
N LEU A 305 14.16 -3.98 5.78
CA LEU A 305 13.85 -3.01 6.83
C LEU A 305 12.35 -2.70 6.81
N GLU A 306 11.69 -2.91 7.95
CA GLU A 306 10.23 -2.72 8.09
C GLU A 306 9.91 -1.57 9.04
N PHE A 307 9.06 -0.65 8.60
CA PHE A 307 8.72 0.59 9.30
C PHE A 307 7.22 0.72 9.51
N THR A 308 6.83 1.35 10.62
CA THR A 308 5.49 1.85 10.89
C THR A 308 5.35 3.30 10.41
N ASP A 309 6.39 4.12 10.58
CA ASP A 309 6.47 5.51 10.12
C ASP A 309 7.33 5.63 8.84
N GLU A 310 6.74 6.21 7.80
CA GLU A 310 7.38 6.50 6.52
C GLU A 310 8.56 7.48 6.68
N TRP A 311 8.44 8.47 7.57
CA TRP A 311 9.51 9.45 7.78
C TRP A 311 10.79 8.82 8.32
N ASP A 312 10.70 7.80 9.16
CA ASP A 312 11.88 7.06 9.63
C ASP A 312 12.52 6.28 8.50
N ARG A 313 11.71 5.65 7.62
CA ARG A 313 12.20 4.99 6.41
C ARG A 313 12.99 5.96 5.54
N ILE A 314 12.46 7.16 5.27
CA ILE A 314 13.12 8.20 4.47
C ILE A 314 14.45 8.62 5.11
N GLN A 315 14.47 8.87 6.41
CA GLN A 315 15.67 9.37 7.08
C GLN A 315 16.76 8.30 7.23
N LEU A 316 16.40 7.03 7.47
CA LEU A 316 17.35 5.93 7.61
C LEU A 316 17.86 5.39 6.27
N MET A 317 17.11 5.58 5.17
CA MET A 317 17.47 5.05 3.85
C MET A 317 18.89 5.45 3.41
N PRO A 318 19.32 6.73 3.45
CA PRO A 318 20.67 7.10 3.05
C PRO A 318 21.79 6.45 3.87
N PHE A 319 21.54 6.05 5.12
CA PHE A 319 22.54 5.39 5.97
C PHE A 319 22.70 3.92 5.58
N PHE A 320 21.60 3.18 5.55
CA PHE A 320 21.62 1.76 5.20
C PHE A 320 21.98 1.52 3.73
N SER A 321 21.40 2.27 2.80
CA SER A 321 21.63 2.09 1.36
C SER A 321 23.05 2.44 0.90
N ASN A 322 23.80 3.22 1.69
CA ASN A 322 25.23 3.48 1.43
C ASN A 322 26.17 2.48 2.13
N THR A 323 25.64 1.59 2.98
CA THR A 323 26.43 0.63 3.78
C THR A 323 26.30 -0.79 3.25
N PHE A 324 25.12 -1.14 2.72
CA PHE A 324 24.77 -2.48 2.26
C PHE A 324 24.55 -2.51 0.75
N GLY A 325 24.98 -3.59 0.10
CA GLY A 325 24.87 -3.75 -1.35
C GLY A 325 23.43 -3.77 -1.85
N GLU A 326 22.52 -4.34 -1.07
CA GLU A 326 21.09 -4.42 -1.36
C GLU A 326 20.27 -4.21 -0.08
N VAL A 327 19.34 -3.24 -0.12
CA VAL A 327 18.40 -2.99 0.98
C VAL A 327 16.99 -2.82 0.43
N ILE A 328 16.05 -3.53 1.05
CA ILE A 328 14.63 -3.44 0.76
C ILE A 328 13.94 -2.77 1.94
N TYR A 329 13.13 -1.76 1.65
CA TYR A 329 12.36 -1.01 2.62
C TYR A 329 10.87 -1.30 2.44
N LYS A 330 10.18 -1.57 3.53
CA LYS A 330 8.76 -1.89 3.55
C LYS A 330 8.02 -1.08 4.61
N SER A 331 6.88 -0.51 4.24
CA SER A 331 6.13 0.45 5.07
C SER A 331 5.04 -0.19 5.94
N ASN A 332 5.22 -1.46 6.31
CA ASN A 332 4.42 -2.16 7.32
C ASN A 332 5.18 -3.37 7.86
N GLN A 333 4.66 -3.96 8.93
CA GLN A 333 5.26 -5.11 9.61
C GLN A 333 4.41 -6.39 9.50
N GLN A 334 3.58 -6.52 8.46
CA GLN A 334 2.83 -7.77 8.22
C GLN A 334 3.75 -8.80 7.57
N TYR A 335 3.91 -9.99 8.15
CA TYR A 335 4.77 -11.01 7.56
C TYR A 335 4.25 -11.48 6.20
N SER A 336 5.16 -11.62 5.22
CA SER A 336 4.83 -12.10 3.88
C SER A 336 5.79 -13.21 3.44
N SER A 337 5.27 -14.43 3.32
CA SER A 337 6.06 -15.61 2.94
C SER A 337 6.62 -15.50 1.52
N ILE A 338 5.97 -14.77 0.62
CA ILE A 338 6.46 -14.54 -0.73
C ILE A 338 7.65 -13.57 -0.72
N ILE A 339 7.55 -12.48 0.04
CA ILE A 339 8.63 -11.49 0.15
C ILE A 339 9.89 -12.18 0.68
N VAL A 340 9.75 -12.92 1.78
CA VAL A 340 10.88 -13.62 2.37
C VAL A 340 11.45 -14.69 1.43
N ARG A 341 10.61 -15.46 0.72
CA ARG A 341 11.09 -16.48 -0.23
C ARG A 341 11.75 -15.90 -1.49
N ASN A 342 11.23 -14.77 -2.00
CA ASN A 342 11.72 -14.14 -3.22
C ASN A 342 12.98 -13.31 -2.97
N LEU A 343 12.96 -12.49 -1.91
CA LEU A 343 14.10 -11.66 -1.53
C LEU A 343 15.20 -12.48 -0.86
N LYS A 344 14.83 -13.50 -0.07
CA LYS A 344 15.75 -14.25 0.80
C LYS A 344 16.64 -13.31 1.62
N PRO A 345 16.05 -12.39 2.42
CA PRO A 345 16.83 -11.44 3.18
C PRO A 345 17.74 -12.20 4.15
N ASP A 346 18.99 -11.76 4.27
CA ASP A 346 19.87 -12.29 5.32
C ASP A 346 19.41 -11.81 6.70
N ILE A 347 18.93 -10.56 6.77
CA ILE A 347 18.58 -9.90 8.02
C ILE A 347 17.28 -9.10 7.83
N VAL A 348 16.37 -9.22 8.80
CA VAL A 348 15.19 -8.37 8.92
C VAL A 348 15.34 -7.46 10.13
N VAL A 349 15.15 -6.15 9.94
CA VAL A 349 15.14 -5.17 11.04
C VAL A 349 13.80 -4.46 11.07
N GLN A 350 13.08 -4.57 12.18
CA GLN A 350 11.82 -3.86 12.41
C GLN A 350 12.05 -2.63 13.26
N PHE A 351 11.53 -1.49 12.84
CA PHE A 351 11.53 -0.25 13.63
C PHE A 351 10.12 0.03 14.16
N VAL A 352 10.02 0.28 15.46
CA VAL A 352 8.80 0.74 16.14
C VAL A 352 9.15 1.87 17.09
N HIS A 353 8.21 2.80 17.32
CA HIS A 353 8.35 3.74 18.42
C HIS A 353 7.90 3.14 19.75
N GLU A 354 8.42 3.68 20.85
CA GLU A 354 8.04 3.29 22.21
C GLU A 354 6.51 3.33 22.43
N TYR A 355 5.83 4.33 21.87
CA TYR A 355 4.38 4.44 21.98
C TYR A 355 3.61 3.40 21.14
N GLU A 356 4.26 2.71 20.19
CA GLU A 356 3.65 1.71 19.27
C GLU A 356 3.83 0.27 19.75
N LEU A 357 4.43 0.04 20.92
CA LEU A 357 4.69 -1.31 21.43
C LEU A 357 3.42 -2.16 21.56
N TYR A 358 2.27 -1.54 21.86
CA TYR A 358 0.97 -2.23 21.90
C TYR A 358 0.45 -2.63 20.52
N ASP A 359 0.90 -2.00 19.44
CA ASP A 359 0.46 -2.35 18.10
C ASP A 359 1.12 -3.66 17.63
N LEU A 360 2.21 -4.08 18.29
CA LEU A 360 2.88 -5.35 17.99
C LEU A 360 1.98 -6.56 18.25
N ILE A 361 1.08 -6.50 19.24
CA ILE A 361 0.15 -7.58 19.63
C ILE A 361 -1.15 -7.57 18.81
N ASP A 362 -1.34 -6.61 17.89
CA ASP A 362 -2.55 -6.54 17.06
C ASP A 362 -2.80 -7.91 16.39
N PRO A 363 -3.93 -8.59 16.67
CA PRO A 363 -4.29 -9.86 16.05
C PRO A 363 -4.24 -9.83 14.52
N ASN A 364 -4.52 -8.67 13.90
CA ASN A 364 -4.48 -8.51 12.44
C ASN A 364 -3.06 -8.63 11.88
N VAL A 365 -2.06 -8.19 12.64
CA VAL A 365 -0.64 -8.23 12.26
C VAL A 365 -0.02 -9.55 12.71
N THR A 366 -0.20 -9.93 13.97
CA THR A 366 0.43 -11.14 14.57
C THR A 366 0.04 -12.42 13.84
N GLN A 367 -1.20 -12.55 13.39
CA GLN A 367 -1.64 -13.74 12.68
C GLN A 367 -0.88 -14.01 11.37
N THR A 368 -0.33 -12.97 10.72
CA THR A 368 0.41 -13.09 9.46
C THR A 368 1.71 -13.88 9.64
N TYR A 369 2.32 -13.79 10.83
CA TYR A 369 3.56 -14.49 11.20
C TYR A 369 3.40 -16.00 11.28
N ASN A 370 2.17 -16.50 11.46
CA ASN A 370 1.89 -17.93 11.37
C ASN A 370 2.31 -18.52 10.01
N ALA A 371 2.38 -17.71 8.95
CA ALA A 371 2.90 -18.15 7.66
C ALA A 371 4.39 -18.54 7.71
N GLY A 372 5.21 -17.82 8.48
CA GLY A 372 6.64 -18.14 8.68
C GLY A 372 6.89 -19.24 9.70
N LEU A 373 5.90 -19.50 10.56
CA LEU A 373 5.97 -20.53 11.61
C LEU A 373 5.45 -21.90 11.18
N ARG A 374 4.96 -22.05 9.94
CA ARG A 374 4.33 -23.30 9.50
C ARG A 374 5.25 -24.51 9.76
N PRO A 375 4.82 -25.47 10.60
CA PRO A 375 5.35 -26.82 10.57
C PRO A 375 4.90 -27.52 9.27
N ASP A 376 5.53 -28.64 8.94
CA ASP A 376 5.17 -29.51 7.82
C ASP A 376 3.65 -29.74 7.73
N ILE A 377 3.11 -29.78 6.51
CA ILE A 377 1.70 -30.09 6.25
C ILE A 377 1.38 -31.46 6.85
N LYS A 378 0.54 -31.49 7.88
CA LYS A 378 0.14 -32.76 8.50
C LYS A 378 -0.73 -33.56 7.53
N PRO A 379 -0.52 -34.88 7.41
CA PRO A 379 -1.26 -35.71 6.46
C PRO A 379 -2.76 -35.83 6.77
N TYR A 380 -3.15 -35.74 8.05
CA TYR A 380 -4.52 -36.02 8.49
C TYR A 380 -5.27 -34.82 9.08
N GLU A 381 -4.60 -33.67 9.25
CA GLU A 381 -5.18 -32.45 9.82
C GLU A 381 -5.06 -31.31 8.82
N THR A 382 -6.15 -30.55 8.63
CA THR A 382 -6.12 -29.33 7.81
C THR A 382 -5.36 -28.23 8.55
N SER A 383 -4.42 -27.59 7.87
CA SER A 383 -3.67 -26.46 8.41
C SER A 383 -4.61 -25.31 8.76
N LYS A 384 -4.30 -24.65 9.88
CA LYS A 384 -4.98 -23.41 10.28
C LYS A 384 -4.90 -22.38 9.14
N PRO A 385 -6.03 -21.76 8.74
CA PRO A 385 -5.99 -20.67 7.77
C PRO A 385 -5.16 -19.51 8.33
N ILE A 386 -4.51 -18.76 7.45
CA ILE A 386 -3.73 -17.58 7.79
C ILE A 386 -4.49 -16.41 7.19
N CYS A 387 -5.10 -15.57 8.01
CA CYS A 387 -5.70 -14.34 7.49
C CYS A 387 -4.56 -13.33 7.33
N VAL A 388 -4.32 -12.87 6.11
CA VAL A 388 -3.22 -11.95 5.81
C VAL A 388 -3.68 -10.51 5.86
N ALA A 389 -4.96 -10.25 5.61
CA ALA A 389 -5.54 -8.94 5.68
C ALA A 389 -7.05 -8.99 5.95
N GLN A 390 -7.56 -7.92 6.53
CA GLN A 390 -8.97 -7.58 6.51
C GLN A 390 -9.14 -6.21 5.88
N SER A 391 -10.08 -6.09 4.96
CA SER A 391 -10.43 -4.81 4.36
C SER A 391 -11.91 -4.53 4.56
N ARG A 392 -12.22 -3.26 4.78
CA ARG A 392 -13.59 -2.78 4.82
C ARG A 392 -13.99 -2.29 3.42
N ILE A 393 -14.98 -2.95 2.83
CA ILE A 393 -15.45 -2.69 1.47
C ILE A 393 -16.69 -1.79 1.42
N ALA A 394 -17.49 -1.78 2.49
CA ALA A 394 -18.59 -0.83 2.73
C ALA A 394 -18.77 -0.62 4.25
N GLU A 395 -19.71 0.22 4.68
CA GLU A 395 -19.90 0.57 6.11
C GLU A 395 -19.96 -0.66 7.05
N ASN A 396 -20.72 -1.69 6.65
CA ASN A 396 -20.97 -2.94 7.36
C ASN A 396 -20.37 -4.19 6.69
N LYS A 397 -19.63 -4.03 5.58
CA LYS A 397 -19.10 -5.15 4.79
C LYS A 397 -17.58 -5.18 4.80
N PHE A 398 -17.04 -6.38 4.97
CA PHE A 398 -15.62 -6.65 5.05
C PHE A 398 -15.22 -7.74 4.06
N CYS A 399 -14.04 -7.61 3.48
CA CYS A 399 -13.34 -8.69 2.79
C CYS A 399 -12.26 -9.23 3.72
N ILE A 400 -12.35 -10.51 4.07
CA ILE A 400 -11.29 -11.23 4.77
C ILE A 400 -10.45 -11.96 3.73
N ALA A 401 -9.16 -11.64 3.67
CA ALA A 401 -8.21 -12.23 2.74
C ALA A 401 -7.17 -13.07 3.47
N GLY A 402 -6.79 -14.21 2.89
CA GLY A 402 -5.84 -15.10 3.54
C GLY A 402 -5.31 -16.22 2.68
N GLN A 403 -4.47 -17.04 3.31
CA GLN A 403 -3.85 -18.23 2.74
C GLN A 403 -4.23 -19.48 3.53
N THR A 404 -4.29 -20.62 2.84
CA THR A 404 -4.65 -21.92 3.42
C THR A 404 -3.86 -23.06 2.75
N GLU A 405 -4.23 -24.30 2.98
CA GLU A 405 -3.82 -25.42 2.12
C GLU A 405 -4.51 -25.35 0.76
N ASN A 406 -3.90 -25.96 -0.26
CA ASN A 406 -4.47 -25.97 -1.60
C ASN A 406 -5.92 -26.47 -1.59
N ASN A 407 -6.82 -25.65 -2.16
CA ASN A 407 -8.23 -25.91 -2.36
C ASN A 407 -8.99 -26.29 -1.07
N ALA A 408 -8.60 -25.72 0.07
CA ALA A 408 -9.36 -25.89 1.30
C ALA A 408 -10.71 -25.16 1.21
N TYR A 409 -11.73 -25.76 1.82
CA TYR A 409 -13.04 -25.14 2.03
C TYR A 409 -12.98 -24.30 3.30
N ILE A 410 -13.13 -22.99 3.15
CA ILE A 410 -13.04 -22.04 4.25
C ILE A 410 -14.44 -21.73 4.74
N THR A 411 -14.63 -21.75 6.07
CA THR A 411 -15.87 -21.39 6.74
C THR A 411 -15.61 -20.24 7.68
N VAL A 412 -16.33 -19.13 7.48
CA VAL A 412 -16.41 -17.99 8.39
C VAL A 412 -17.76 -18.04 9.09
N SER A 413 -17.76 -17.88 10.40
CA SER A 413 -18.99 -17.89 11.22
C SER A 413 -18.90 -16.85 12.32
N GLY A 414 -20.04 -16.29 12.73
CA GLY A 414 -20.12 -15.31 13.81
C GLY A 414 -21.53 -15.26 14.37
N GLU A 415 -21.72 -14.54 15.47
CA GLU A 415 -23.00 -14.54 16.17
C GLU A 415 -24.10 -13.90 15.31
N ASN A 416 -23.80 -12.79 14.63
CA ASN A 416 -24.77 -12.04 13.84
C ASN A 416 -24.72 -12.32 12.31
N ILE A 417 -23.73 -13.07 11.82
CA ILE A 417 -23.50 -13.27 10.37
C ILE A 417 -23.88 -14.68 9.88
N GLY A 418 -24.21 -15.60 10.80
CA GLY A 418 -24.44 -17.01 10.47
C GLY A 418 -23.14 -17.72 10.06
N SER A 419 -23.18 -18.48 8.96
CA SER A 419 -22.00 -19.16 8.41
C SER A 419 -21.92 -18.98 6.90
N ILE A 420 -20.76 -18.51 6.43
CA ILE A 420 -20.42 -18.29 5.04
C ILE A 420 -19.28 -19.26 4.72
N SER A 421 -19.36 -19.98 3.61
CA SER A 421 -18.29 -20.89 3.21
C SER A 421 -18.02 -20.85 1.73
N GLN A 422 -16.75 -20.92 1.36
CA GLN A 422 -16.27 -20.86 -0.02
C GLN A 422 -14.99 -21.67 -0.19
N TYR A 423 -14.70 -22.12 -1.41
CA TYR A 423 -13.39 -22.70 -1.69
C TYR A 423 -12.32 -21.61 -1.82
N ALA A 424 -11.12 -21.92 -1.33
CA ALA A 424 -9.91 -21.20 -1.71
C ALA A 424 -9.52 -21.58 -3.15
N VAL A 425 -9.02 -20.61 -3.91
CA VAL A 425 -8.42 -20.81 -5.22
C VAL A 425 -6.93 -21.05 -5.02
N GLY A 426 -6.48 -22.28 -5.26
CA GLY A 426 -5.16 -22.69 -4.83
C GLY A 426 -5.05 -22.49 -3.32
N LYS A 427 -4.16 -21.62 -2.85
CA LYS A 427 -4.03 -21.31 -1.42
C LYS A 427 -4.78 -20.07 -0.98
N LEU A 428 -5.25 -19.24 -1.90
CA LEU A 428 -5.81 -17.93 -1.59
C LEU A 428 -7.29 -18.00 -1.32
N PHE A 429 -7.73 -17.30 -0.28
CA PHE A 429 -9.15 -17.05 -0.06
C PHE A 429 -9.47 -15.57 0.12
N PHE A 430 -10.63 -15.18 -0.37
CA PHE A 430 -11.27 -13.88 -0.17
C PHE A 430 -12.73 -14.13 0.17
N ILE A 431 -13.19 -13.65 1.32
CA ILE A 431 -14.57 -13.89 1.77
C ILE A 431 -15.18 -12.56 2.20
N GLU A 432 -16.30 -12.21 1.58
CA GLU A 432 -17.14 -11.10 2.04
C GLU A 432 -17.92 -11.51 3.30
N VAL A 433 -17.91 -10.63 4.29
CA VAL A 433 -18.66 -10.75 5.54
C VAL A 433 -19.43 -9.45 5.75
N ASP A 434 -20.75 -9.56 5.90
CA ASP A 434 -21.63 -8.46 6.28
C ASP A 434 -22.01 -8.62 7.76
N ILE A 435 -21.61 -7.68 8.61
CA ILE A 435 -21.89 -7.71 10.06
C ILE A 435 -23.25 -7.08 10.43
N GLY A 436 -24.03 -6.66 9.43
CA GLY A 436 -25.32 -6.00 9.61
C GLY A 436 -25.20 -4.71 10.43
N ASP A 437 -26.11 -4.52 11.38
CA ASP A 437 -26.15 -3.32 12.22
C ASP A 437 -25.18 -3.36 13.41
N SER A 438 -24.50 -4.48 13.65
CA SER A 438 -23.59 -4.65 14.79
C SER A 438 -22.42 -3.66 14.73
N SER A 439 -22.10 -3.04 15.88
CA SER A 439 -20.94 -2.15 16.00
C SER A 439 -19.62 -2.93 15.95
N THR A 440 -19.61 -4.17 16.45
CA THR A 440 -18.48 -5.09 16.38
C THR A 440 -18.97 -6.53 16.26
N GLU A 441 -18.21 -7.39 15.60
CA GLU A 441 -18.46 -8.83 15.49
C GLU A 441 -17.13 -9.60 15.61
N THR A 442 -17.13 -10.75 16.30
CA THR A 442 -15.95 -11.63 16.34
C THR A 442 -16.23 -12.86 15.51
N VAL A 443 -15.56 -12.98 14.38
CA VAL A 443 -15.74 -14.09 13.46
C VAL A 443 -14.75 -15.22 13.74
N LYS A 444 -15.24 -16.45 13.68
CA LYS A 444 -14.49 -17.70 13.73
C LYS A 444 -14.28 -18.23 12.31
N ILE A 445 -13.03 -18.53 11.97
CA ILE A 445 -12.60 -18.96 10.64
C ILE A 445 -11.94 -20.34 10.74
N THR A 446 -12.41 -21.31 9.96
CA THR A 446 -11.86 -22.67 9.89
C THR A 446 -11.64 -23.07 8.44
N ALA A 447 -10.65 -23.93 8.19
CA ALA A 447 -10.40 -24.53 6.88
C ALA A 447 -10.63 -26.05 6.94
N THR A 448 -11.16 -26.63 5.86
CA THR A 448 -11.29 -28.09 5.72
C THR A 448 -10.78 -28.53 4.35
N VAL A 449 -9.82 -29.46 4.33
CA VAL A 449 -9.40 -30.17 3.12
C VAL A 449 -10.07 -31.54 3.09
N LYS A 450 -10.60 -31.93 1.93
CA LYS A 450 -11.27 -33.23 1.76
C LYS A 450 -10.34 -34.37 2.20
N GLY A 451 -10.82 -35.21 3.12
CA GLY A 451 -10.08 -36.35 3.65
C GLY A 451 -9.21 -36.04 4.89
N LYS A 452 -9.19 -34.79 5.36
CA LYS A 452 -8.55 -34.38 6.62
C LYS A 452 -9.58 -33.92 7.64
N THR A 453 -9.18 -33.86 8.91
CA THR A 453 -9.98 -33.18 9.93
C THR A 453 -9.96 -31.66 9.70
N PRO A 454 -11.03 -30.93 10.09
CA PRO A 454 -11.05 -29.47 10.05
C PRO A 454 -9.92 -28.84 10.85
N SER A 455 -9.49 -27.66 10.44
CA SER A 455 -8.42 -26.93 11.13
C SER A 455 -8.87 -26.41 12.49
N GLU A 456 -7.89 -26.16 13.36
CA GLU A 456 -8.10 -25.25 14.49
C GLU A 456 -8.59 -23.87 14.00
N PRO A 457 -9.45 -23.17 14.77
CA PRO A 457 -10.02 -21.90 14.35
C PRO A 457 -9.04 -20.72 14.48
N VAL A 458 -9.24 -19.72 13.61
CA VAL A 458 -8.75 -18.35 13.76
C VAL A 458 -9.92 -17.48 14.20
N TYR A 459 -9.67 -16.50 15.05
CA TYR A 459 -10.68 -15.52 15.45
C TYR A 459 -10.24 -14.12 15.00
N LEU A 460 -11.16 -13.37 14.39
CA LEU A 460 -10.95 -11.99 13.95
C LEU A 460 -12.05 -11.09 14.46
N LYS A 461 -11.69 -9.88 14.90
CA LYS A 461 -12.65 -8.86 15.32
C LYS A 461 -12.88 -7.84 14.20
N LEU A 462 -14.12 -7.77 13.73
CA LEU A 462 -14.61 -6.79 12.76
C LEU A 462 -15.31 -5.65 13.53
N SER A 463 -15.07 -4.39 13.16
CA SER A 463 -15.66 -3.23 13.86
C SER A 463 -16.23 -2.24 12.84
N ARG A 464 -17.49 -1.81 12.96
CA ARG A 464 -18.17 -0.85 12.07
C ARG A 464 -17.52 0.54 12.11
N SER A 465 -17.62 1.30 11.02
CA SER A 465 -17.13 2.68 10.91
C SER A 465 -17.92 3.42 9.83
N SER A 466 -18.55 4.52 10.21
CA SER A 466 -19.37 5.38 9.35
C SER A 466 -18.57 6.22 8.35
N ALA A 467 -17.23 6.27 8.47
CA ALA A 467 -16.35 7.08 7.63
C ALA A 467 -15.85 6.37 6.36
N THR A 468 -16.44 5.23 5.99
CA THR A 468 -15.85 4.34 4.97
C THR A 468 -16.40 4.62 3.58
N LYS A 469 -15.53 5.01 2.64
CA LYS A 469 -15.87 5.04 1.22
C LYS A 469 -15.98 3.61 0.68
N ALA A 470 -17.05 3.31 -0.04
CA ALA A 470 -17.22 2.03 -0.72
C ALA A 470 -16.04 1.76 -1.65
N ARG A 471 -15.51 0.53 -1.60
CA ARG A 471 -14.43 0.08 -2.49
C ARG A 471 -15.02 -0.38 -3.82
N THR A 472 -14.23 -0.24 -4.87
CA THR A 472 -14.66 -0.59 -6.23
C THR A 472 -14.32 -2.04 -6.62
N VAL A 473 -14.37 -2.96 -5.65
CA VAL A 473 -14.10 -4.39 -5.87
C VAL A 473 -15.23 -5.20 -5.27
N ALA A 474 -15.69 -6.21 -6.00
CA ALA A 474 -16.67 -7.17 -5.52
C ALA A 474 -16.00 -8.51 -5.23
N VAL A 475 -16.33 -9.12 -4.09
CA VAL A 475 -15.88 -10.47 -3.73
C VAL A 475 -16.95 -11.46 -4.22
N GLY A 476 -16.57 -12.30 -5.16
CA GLY A 476 -17.38 -13.37 -5.71
C GLY A 476 -17.36 -14.65 -4.89
N LYS A 477 -17.94 -15.70 -5.47
CA LYS A 477 -17.90 -17.07 -4.95
C LYS A 477 -16.54 -17.69 -5.24
N ASP A 478 -16.18 -18.66 -4.41
CA ASP A 478 -14.90 -19.37 -4.44
C ASP A 478 -13.72 -18.40 -4.52
N SER A 479 -13.77 -17.34 -3.70
CA SER A 479 -12.69 -16.38 -3.53
C SER A 479 -12.32 -15.55 -4.77
N GLU A 480 -13.16 -15.52 -5.81
CA GLU A 480 -12.87 -14.75 -7.02
C GLU A 480 -13.09 -13.24 -6.79
N LEU A 481 -12.18 -12.39 -7.28
CA LEU A 481 -12.37 -10.94 -7.23
C LEU A 481 -12.76 -10.38 -8.59
N TYR A 482 -13.63 -9.36 -8.57
CA TYR A 482 -14.10 -8.63 -9.74
C TYR A 482 -13.99 -7.13 -9.52
N SER A 483 -13.80 -6.37 -10.60
CA SER A 483 -14.11 -4.94 -10.57
C SER A 483 -15.59 -4.77 -10.23
N SER A 484 -15.93 -3.74 -9.45
CA SER A 484 -17.28 -3.17 -9.38
C SER A 484 -17.34 -1.74 -9.94
N ASP A 485 -16.22 -1.25 -10.49
CA ASP A 485 -16.15 0.01 -11.23
C ASP A 485 -16.46 -0.24 -12.71
N TYR A 486 -17.67 0.13 -13.11
CA TYR A 486 -18.12 0.08 -14.50
C TYR A 486 -18.74 1.41 -14.93
N GLU A 487 -18.30 2.53 -14.31
CA GLU A 487 -18.78 3.87 -14.68
C GLU A 487 -18.43 4.23 -16.13
N TRP A 488 -17.45 3.54 -16.73
CA TRP A 488 -17.05 3.67 -18.12
C TRP A 488 -18.08 3.11 -19.13
N LEU A 489 -19.07 2.33 -18.70
CA LEU A 489 -20.15 1.82 -19.56
C LEU A 489 -21.07 2.96 -20.01
N ASN A 490 -20.61 3.70 -21.01
CA ASN A 490 -21.33 4.80 -21.62
C ASN A 490 -21.88 4.38 -22.98
N PHE A 491 -23.20 4.17 -23.05
CA PHE A 491 -23.87 3.87 -24.31
C PHE A 491 -24.03 5.14 -25.13
N LEU A 492 -23.37 5.16 -26.28
CA LEU A 492 -23.41 6.27 -27.22
C LEU A 492 -24.76 6.31 -27.95
N SER A 493 -25.22 7.51 -28.26
CA SER A 493 -26.40 7.69 -29.13
C SER A 493 -26.12 7.22 -30.56
N ASP A 494 -27.16 6.86 -31.31
CA ASP A 494 -27.03 6.45 -32.72
C ASP A 494 -26.24 7.47 -33.56
N THR A 495 -26.43 8.77 -33.31
CA THR A 495 -25.69 9.85 -33.99
C THR A 495 -24.19 9.80 -33.67
N GLN A 496 -23.82 9.52 -32.42
CA GLN A 496 -22.42 9.39 -32.01
C GLN A 496 -21.79 8.13 -32.59
N LEU A 497 -22.52 7.00 -32.59
CA LEU A 497 -22.07 5.76 -33.20
C LEU A 497 -21.82 5.93 -34.70
N GLU A 498 -22.74 6.58 -35.42
CA GLU A 498 -22.57 6.83 -36.86
C GLU A 498 -21.40 7.79 -37.15
N ALA A 499 -21.20 8.82 -36.33
CA ALA A 499 -20.05 9.71 -36.47
C ALA A 499 -18.72 8.98 -36.27
N LEU A 500 -18.65 8.09 -35.27
CA LEU A 500 -17.48 7.25 -35.02
C LEU A 500 -17.25 6.26 -36.15
N ARG A 501 -18.32 5.61 -36.64
CA ARG A 501 -18.26 4.67 -37.77
C ARG A 501 -17.67 5.36 -39.00
N ALA A 502 -18.20 6.53 -39.36
CA ALA A 502 -17.75 7.30 -40.51
C ALA A 502 -16.29 7.79 -40.34
N GLY A 503 -15.91 8.25 -39.15
CA GLY A 503 -14.53 8.64 -38.86
C GLY A 503 -13.55 7.46 -38.96
N LEU A 504 -13.96 6.29 -38.49
CA LEU A 504 -13.15 5.08 -38.55
C LEU A 504 -13.02 4.56 -40.00
N GLU A 505 -14.11 4.56 -40.76
CA GLU A 505 -14.11 4.24 -42.19
C GLU A 505 -13.17 5.17 -42.97
N GLN A 506 -13.23 6.49 -42.69
CA GLN A 506 -12.32 7.46 -43.29
C GLN A 506 -10.86 7.14 -42.94
N ARG A 507 -10.57 6.81 -41.68
CA ARG A 507 -9.21 6.46 -41.24
C ARG A 507 -8.69 5.20 -41.92
N ILE A 508 -9.52 4.18 -42.07
CA ILE A 508 -9.18 2.92 -42.75
C ILE A 508 -8.86 3.18 -44.23
N ASN A 509 -9.74 3.91 -44.92
CA ASN A 509 -9.54 4.26 -46.33
C ASN A 509 -8.28 5.11 -46.51
N LYS A 510 -8.05 6.08 -45.62
CA LYS A 510 -6.85 6.92 -45.65
C LYS A 510 -5.57 6.11 -45.42
N ALA A 511 -5.59 5.18 -44.49
CA ALA A 511 -4.44 4.32 -44.23
C ALA A 511 -4.04 3.48 -45.45
N ARG A 512 -5.02 2.92 -46.17
CA ARG A 512 -4.81 2.18 -47.43
C ARG A 512 -4.20 3.06 -48.53
N GLU A 513 -4.65 4.31 -48.65
CA GLU A 513 -4.06 5.29 -49.58
C GLU A 513 -2.59 5.59 -49.24
N LEU A 514 -2.31 5.86 -47.96
CA LEU A 514 -0.98 6.28 -47.50
C LEU A 514 0.03 5.13 -47.55
N SER A 515 -0.37 3.93 -47.13
CA SER A 515 0.49 2.75 -47.17
C SER A 515 0.72 2.24 -48.59
N ARG A 516 -0.19 2.55 -49.52
CA ARG A 516 -0.26 1.97 -50.88
C ARG A 516 -0.34 0.45 -50.85
N ARG A 517 -0.94 -0.09 -49.79
CA ARG A 517 -1.19 -1.52 -49.57
C ARG A 517 -2.64 -1.74 -49.21
N ASP A 518 -3.08 -2.98 -49.34
CA ASP A 518 -4.32 -3.44 -48.73
C ASP A 518 -4.13 -3.63 -47.21
N THR A 519 -3.93 -2.50 -46.51
CA THR A 519 -3.76 -2.48 -45.05
C THR A 519 -5.07 -2.88 -44.38
N GLU A 520 -5.02 -3.93 -43.56
CA GLU A 520 -6.16 -4.43 -42.80
C GLU A 520 -6.15 -3.88 -41.37
N PHE A 521 -7.32 -3.42 -40.91
CA PHE A 521 -7.51 -3.01 -39.52
C PHE A 521 -8.10 -4.17 -38.74
N ILE A 522 -7.45 -4.57 -37.65
CA ILE A 522 -7.93 -5.61 -36.74
C ILE A 522 -8.18 -5.00 -35.37
N TYR A 523 -9.41 -5.10 -34.87
CA TYR A 523 -9.79 -4.78 -33.50
C TYR A 523 -9.98 -6.08 -32.72
N MET A 524 -8.99 -6.41 -31.89
CA MET A 524 -9.08 -7.51 -30.94
C MET A 524 -9.71 -7.03 -29.64
N ILE A 525 -10.87 -7.62 -29.33
CA ILE A 525 -11.64 -7.32 -28.14
C ILE A 525 -11.38 -8.41 -27.10
N VAL A 526 -10.68 -8.04 -26.05
CA VAL A 526 -10.44 -8.89 -24.89
C VAL A 526 -11.62 -8.71 -23.92
N PRO A 527 -12.40 -9.75 -23.58
CA PRO A 527 -13.56 -9.58 -22.73
C PRO A 527 -13.18 -9.31 -21.27
N ASP A 528 -14.10 -8.68 -20.54
CA ASP A 528 -14.02 -8.55 -19.09
C ASP A 528 -13.96 -9.93 -18.41
N LYS A 529 -13.25 -9.99 -17.27
CA LYS A 529 -13.23 -11.17 -16.40
C LYS A 529 -14.65 -11.63 -15.99
N LEU A 530 -15.57 -10.68 -15.76
CA LEU A 530 -16.99 -10.92 -15.48
C LEU A 530 -17.70 -11.66 -16.63
N ALA A 531 -17.28 -11.43 -17.87
CA ALA A 531 -17.82 -12.12 -19.02
C ALA A 531 -17.26 -13.55 -19.15
N VAL A 532 -16.06 -13.84 -18.66
CA VAL A 532 -15.44 -15.17 -18.77
C VAL A 532 -15.78 -16.08 -17.59
N TYR A 533 -15.87 -15.54 -16.37
CA TYR A 533 -16.20 -16.27 -15.13
C TYR A 533 -17.51 -15.79 -14.49
N PRO A 534 -18.65 -15.83 -15.17
CA PRO A 534 -19.90 -15.29 -14.63
C PRO A 534 -20.49 -16.08 -13.45
N GLU A 535 -20.18 -17.38 -13.34
CA GLU A 535 -20.69 -18.27 -12.29
C GLU A 535 -20.10 -17.96 -10.91
N ASN A 536 -18.89 -17.42 -10.88
CA ASN A 536 -18.19 -17.01 -9.66
C ASN A 536 -18.52 -15.55 -9.28
N ALA A 537 -19.14 -14.77 -10.17
CA ALA A 537 -19.51 -13.39 -9.85
C ALA A 537 -20.61 -13.32 -8.79
N PRO A 538 -20.60 -12.29 -7.91
CA PRO A 538 -21.70 -12.08 -6.98
C PRO A 538 -22.95 -11.59 -7.72
N ASP A 539 -24.13 -11.90 -7.17
CA ASP A 539 -25.43 -11.59 -7.80
C ASP A 539 -25.61 -10.09 -8.07
N SER A 540 -24.93 -9.22 -7.32
CA SER A 540 -24.92 -7.77 -7.51
C SER A 540 -24.35 -7.33 -8.87
N LEU A 541 -23.54 -8.16 -9.54
CA LEU A 541 -22.96 -7.87 -10.85
C LEU A 541 -23.75 -8.45 -12.04
N ALA A 542 -24.89 -9.12 -11.81
CA ALA A 542 -25.65 -9.75 -12.89
C ALA A 542 -26.10 -8.77 -13.98
N GLY A 543 -26.64 -7.59 -13.60
CA GLY A 543 -27.06 -6.56 -14.57
C GLY A 543 -25.89 -5.83 -15.24
N VAL A 544 -24.75 -5.74 -14.53
CA VAL A 544 -23.51 -5.19 -15.08
C VAL A 544 -22.98 -6.07 -16.20
N ARG A 545 -22.98 -7.40 -15.99
CA ARG A 545 -22.52 -8.37 -17.00
C ARG A 545 -23.27 -8.20 -18.32
N GLU A 546 -24.59 -8.07 -18.28
CA GLU A 546 -25.40 -7.86 -19.48
C GLU A 546 -25.00 -6.56 -20.19
N SER A 547 -24.76 -5.50 -19.42
CA SER A 547 -24.34 -4.20 -19.95
C SER A 547 -22.95 -4.27 -20.62
N VAL A 548 -21.99 -4.99 -20.03
CA VAL A 548 -20.65 -5.23 -20.60
C VAL A 548 -20.75 -5.99 -21.92
N GLU A 549 -21.55 -7.06 -21.97
CA GLU A 549 -21.73 -7.85 -23.20
C GLU A 549 -22.40 -7.03 -24.31
N ASN A 550 -23.41 -6.21 -23.96
CA ASN A 550 -24.08 -5.32 -24.91
C ASN A 550 -23.14 -4.25 -25.45
N TYR A 551 -22.31 -3.63 -24.59
CA TYR A 551 -21.32 -2.65 -25.01
C TYR A 551 -20.29 -3.25 -25.98
N LYS A 552 -19.77 -4.44 -25.65
CA LYS A 552 -18.84 -5.18 -26.52
C LYS A 552 -19.48 -5.51 -27.88
N ALA A 553 -20.73 -5.98 -27.90
CA ALA A 553 -21.44 -6.28 -29.14
C ALA A 553 -21.65 -5.03 -30.01
N MET A 554 -21.97 -3.90 -29.38
CA MET A 554 -22.05 -2.58 -30.03
C MET A 554 -20.69 -2.18 -30.62
N ALA A 555 -19.61 -2.28 -29.86
CA ALA A 555 -18.25 -1.97 -30.33
C ALA A 555 -17.84 -2.85 -31.53
N LYS A 556 -18.08 -4.16 -31.44
CA LYS A 556 -17.84 -5.12 -32.53
C LYS A 556 -18.58 -4.70 -33.80
N SER A 557 -19.88 -4.42 -33.70
CA SER A 557 -20.72 -3.97 -34.82
C SER A 557 -20.22 -2.66 -35.43
N LEU A 558 -19.80 -1.72 -34.60
CA LEU A 558 -19.21 -0.45 -35.04
C LEU A 558 -17.94 -0.69 -35.87
N TYR A 559 -17.00 -1.51 -35.39
CA TYR A 559 -15.76 -1.81 -36.09
C TYR A 559 -16.01 -2.52 -37.43
N GLU A 560 -16.88 -3.53 -37.44
CA GLU A 560 -17.21 -4.30 -38.65
C GLU A 560 -17.91 -3.43 -39.71
N SER A 561 -18.85 -2.57 -39.29
CA SER A 561 -19.56 -1.66 -40.20
C SER A 561 -18.70 -0.50 -40.74
N ALA A 562 -17.57 -0.21 -40.11
CA ALA A 562 -16.57 0.73 -40.62
C ALA A 562 -15.57 0.08 -41.60
N GLY A 563 -15.63 -1.25 -41.79
CA GLY A 563 -14.75 -2.00 -42.70
C GLY A 563 -13.47 -2.54 -42.06
N ALA A 564 -13.44 -2.67 -40.72
CA ALA A 564 -12.39 -3.38 -39.99
C ALA A 564 -12.80 -4.82 -39.65
N THR A 565 -11.81 -5.65 -39.37
CA THR A 565 -12.02 -6.99 -38.79
C THR A 565 -12.11 -6.86 -37.26
N ALA A 566 -13.14 -7.43 -36.64
CA ALA A 566 -13.24 -7.49 -35.18
C ALA A 566 -13.11 -8.94 -34.68
N ILE A 567 -12.16 -9.18 -33.76
CA ILE A 567 -11.94 -10.49 -33.11
C ILE A 567 -12.47 -10.41 -31.68
N ASP A 568 -13.58 -11.09 -31.40
CA ASP A 568 -14.13 -11.22 -30.05
C ASP A 568 -13.60 -12.51 -29.39
N LEU A 569 -12.81 -12.38 -28.33
CA LEU A 569 -12.19 -13.51 -27.64
C LEU A 569 -13.11 -14.20 -26.62
N THR A 570 -14.35 -13.75 -26.44
CA THR A 570 -15.24 -14.23 -25.36
C THR A 570 -15.48 -15.73 -25.42
N GLN A 571 -15.88 -16.25 -26.58
CA GLN A 571 -16.18 -17.67 -26.71
C GLN A 571 -14.89 -18.52 -26.62
N GLU A 572 -13.82 -18.07 -27.26
CA GLU A 572 -12.52 -18.76 -27.22
C GLU A 572 -11.97 -18.89 -25.80
N LEU A 573 -12.14 -17.86 -24.97
CA LEU A 573 -11.75 -17.90 -23.56
C LEU A 573 -12.70 -18.77 -22.74
N ARG A 574 -14.03 -18.62 -22.89
CA ARG A 574 -15.01 -19.44 -22.14
C ARG A 574 -14.82 -20.95 -22.37
N ASP A 575 -14.52 -21.36 -23.60
CA ASP A 575 -14.33 -22.77 -23.94
C ASP A 575 -13.05 -23.38 -23.34
N ARG A 576 -12.16 -22.55 -22.77
CA ARG A 576 -10.85 -22.95 -22.24
C ARG A 576 -10.68 -22.72 -20.73
N THR A 577 -11.73 -22.26 -20.04
CA THR A 577 -11.70 -22.04 -18.56
C THR A 577 -11.33 -23.30 -17.77
N VAL A 578 -11.56 -24.48 -18.35
CA VAL A 578 -11.24 -25.79 -17.75
C VAL A 578 -9.79 -26.24 -17.93
N LEU A 579 -9.02 -25.59 -18.82
CA LEU A 579 -7.65 -26.02 -19.14
C LEU A 579 -6.63 -25.44 -18.18
N GLU A 580 -6.70 -24.13 -17.97
CA GLU A 580 -5.85 -23.36 -17.07
C GLU A 580 -6.54 -22.02 -16.81
N ARG A 581 -6.15 -21.34 -15.73
CA ARG A 581 -6.66 -20.03 -15.36
C ARG A 581 -6.33 -19.00 -16.44
N LEU A 582 -7.36 -18.29 -16.91
CA LEU A 582 -7.25 -17.29 -17.96
C LEU A 582 -7.10 -15.88 -17.41
N PHE A 583 -7.57 -15.61 -16.19
CA PHE A 583 -7.40 -14.33 -15.51
C PHE A 583 -6.81 -14.48 -14.12
N TYR A 584 -5.94 -13.54 -13.75
CA TYR A 584 -5.44 -13.44 -12.39
C TYR A 584 -6.62 -13.33 -11.41
N GLN A 585 -6.54 -14.01 -10.27
CA GLN A 585 -7.54 -13.89 -9.21
C GLN A 585 -7.51 -12.50 -8.61
N THR A 586 -6.33 -11.92 -8.47
CA THR A 586 -6.10 -10.66 -7.75
C THR A 586 -6.02 -9.42 -8.64
N ASP A 587 -6.25 -9.59 -9.95
CA ASP A 587 -6.17 -8.54 -10.96
C ASP A 587 -7.34 -8.64 -11.96
N THR A 588 -7.54 -7.58 -12.74
CA THR A 588 -8.46 -7.56 -13.89
C THR A 588 -7.81 -8.13 -15.15
N LEU A 589 -6.48 -8.21 -15.19
CA LEU A 589 -5.72 -8.72 -16.34
C LEU A 589 -5.77 -10.25 -16.47
N TRP A 590 -5.63 -10.69 -17.71
CA TRP A 590 -5.47 -12.11 -18.02
C TRP A 590 -4.07 -12.66 -17.64
N THR A 591 -3.97 -13.98 -17.47
CA THR A 591 -2.68 -14.68 -17.27
C THR A 591 -1.94 -14.85 -18.61
N ASN A 592 -0.69 -15.34 -18.57
CA ASN A 592 0.03 -15.72 -19.80
C ASN A 592 -0.73 -16.76 -20.64
N PHE A 593 -1.49 -17.66 -20.01
CA PHE A 593 -2.31 -18.62 -20.75
C PHE A 593 -3.53 -17.96 -21.42
N GLY A 594 -4.19 -17.01 -20.74
CA GLY A 594 -5.22 -16.19 -21.35
C GLY A 594 -4.69 -15.39 -22.55
N ALA A 595 -3.52 -14.78 -22.39
CA ALA A 595 -2.83 -14.06 -23.46
C ALA A 595 -2.42 -14.98 -24.63
N TYR A 596 -2.06 -16.24 -24.36
CA TYR A 596 -1.80 -17.24 -25.41
C TYR A 596 -3.06 -17.52 -26.25
N VAL A 597 -4.25 -17.58 -25.65
CA VAL A 597 -5.50 -17.73 -26.41
C VAL A 597 -5.70 -16.54 -27.35
N GLY A 598 -5.47 -15.31 -26.87
CA GLY A 598 -5.50 -14.10 -27.70
C GLY A 598 -4.46 -14.11 -28.83
N TYR A 599 -3.21 -14.45 -28.50
CA TYR A 599 -2.13 -14.66 -29.46
C TYR A 599 -2.54 -15.64 -30.57
N ASN A 600 -3.07 -16.80 -30.18
CA ASN A 600 -3.42 -17.87 -31.11
C ASN A 600 -4.53 -17.43 -32.07
N SER A 601 -5.56 -16.74 -31.58
CA SER A 601 -6.61 -16.16 -32.42
C SER A 601 -6.07 -15.10 -33.39
N LEU A 602 -5.20 -14.20 -32.94
CA LEU A 602 -4.62 -13.15 -33.80
C LEU A 602 -3.70 -13.73 -34.87
N ALA A 603 -2.77 -14.60 -34.48
CA ALA A 603 -1.83 -15.24 -35.40
C ALA A 603 -2.56 -16.09 -36.43
N SER A 604 -3.63 -16.80 -36.02
CA SER A 604 -4.48 -17.55 -36.95
C SER A 604 -5.14 -16.63 -37.97
N LYS A 605 -5.69 -15.49 -37.53
CA LYS A 605 -6.28 -14.52 -38.45
C LYS A 605 -5.28 -13.97 -39.46
N ILE A 606 -4.06 -13.67 -39.01
CA ILE A 606 -2.99 -13.17 -39.88
C ILE A 606 -2.56 -14.25 -40.90
N SER A 607 -2.49 -15.51 -40.48
CA SER A 607 -2.09 -16.63 -41.34
C SER A 607 -3.05 -16.88 -42.52
N GLU A 608 -4.29 -16.39 -42.47
CA GLU A 608 -5.24 -16.47 -43.58
C GLU A 608 -4.78 -15.68 -44.82
N LYS A 609 -4.03 -14.58 -44.61
CA LYS A 609 -3.53 -13.70 -45.68
C LYS A 609 -2.03 -13.89 -45.94
N PHE A 610 -1.28 -14.34 -44.94
CA PHE A 610 0.17 -14.57 -45.03
C PHE A 610 0.51 -16.03 -44.71
N GLU A 611 0.63 -16.88 -45.74
CA GLU A 611 0.98 -18.30 -45.59
C GLU A 611 2.34 -18.56 -44.91
N SER A 612 3.23 -17.56 -44.90
CA SER A 612 4.51 -17.58 -44.19
C SER A 612 4.35 -17.56 -42.66
N VAL A 613 3.22 -17.09 -42.15
CA VAL A 613 2.92 -17.01 -40.71
C VAL A 613 2.48 -18.38 -40.19
N LYS A 614 3.31 -18.97 -39.31
CA LYS A 614 3.06 -20.28 -38.71
C LYS A 614 2.55 -20.13 -37.28
N VAL A 615 1.28 -20.43 -37.06
CA VAL A 615 0.68 -20.38 -35.72
C VAL A 615 1.30 -21.44 -34.82
N PHE A 616 1.81 -21.03 -33.67
CA PHE A 616 2.44 -21.94 -32.72
C PHE A 616 1.42 -22.58 -31.79
N SER A 617 1.54 -23.91 -31.64
CA SER A 617 0.75 -24.71 -30.70
C SER A 617 1.29 -24.58 -29.27
N PRO A 618 0.54 -25.02 -28.24
CA PRO A 618 0.99 -24.98 -26.84
C PRO A 618 2.35 -25.66 -26.62
N ASN A 619 2.67 -26.70 -27.40
CA ASN A 619 3.95 -27.43 -27.30
C ASN A 619 5.19 -26.62 -27.71
N SER A 620 5.00 -25.47 -28.35
CA SER A 620 6.10 -24.57 -28.76
C SER A 620 6.56 -23.69 -27.60
N PHE A 621 5.84 -23.72 -26.47
CA PHE A 621 6.06 -22.89 -25.31
C PHE A 621 6.62 -23.70 -24.14
N SER A 622 7.45 -23.03 -23.35
CA SER A 622 7.87 -23.50 -22.03
C SER A 622 6.90 -23.00 -20.97
N TYR A 623 6.64 -23.84 -19.98
CA TYR A 623 5.72 -23.58 -18.88
C TYR A 623 6.50 -23.60 -17.57
N THR A 624 6.53 -22.47 -16.86
CA THR A 624 7.23 -22.36 -15.58
C THR A 624 6.26 -21.90 -14.51
N PRO A 625 6.02 -22.68 -13.45
CA PRO A 625 5.26 -22.20 -12.30
C PRO A 625 5.97 -21.00 -11.67
N LYS A 626 5.23 -19.90 -11.51
CA LYS A 626 5.68 -18.65 -10.90
C LYS A 626 4.66 -18.21 -9.85
N GLU A 627 5.04 -17.20 -9.08
CA GLU A 627 4.20 -16.57 -8.08
C GLU A 627 4.30 -15.06 -8.31
N THR A 628 3.16 -14.38 -8.37
CA THR A 628 3.09 -12.91 -8.43
C THR A 628 2.44 -12.36 -7.17
N ILE A 629 2.74 -11.12 -6.83
CA ILE A 629 2.09 -10.41 -5.72
C ILE A 629 0.64 -10.05 -6.06
N GLY A 630 -0.12 -9.59 -5.07
CA GLY A 630 -1.48 -9.10 -5.27
C GLY A 630 -1.56 -7.96 -6.29
N GLY A 631 -2.44 -8.13 -7.28
CA GLY A 631 -2.68 -7.19 -8.37
C GLY A 631 -3.55 -5.99 -7.99
N GLU A 632 -4.08 -5.36 -9.03
CA GLU A 632 -4.83 -4.10 -8.94
C GLU A 632 -6.11 -4.21 -8.09
N LEU A 633 -6.82 -5.35 -8.14
CA LEU A 633 -8.04 -5.54 -7.34
C LEU A 633 -7.73 -5.64 -5.84
N VAL A 634 -6.59 -6.24 -5.46
CA VAL A 634 -6.14 -6.26 -4.06
C VAL A 634 -5.81 -4.85 -3.57
N THR A 635 -5.13 -4.07 -4.41
CA THR A 635 -4.81 -2.67 -4.10
C THR A 635 -6.07 -1.82 -3.95
N ARG A 636 -7.08 -2.01 -4.81
CA ARG A 636 -8.38 -1.33 -4.72
C ARG A 636 -9.23 -1.76 -3.53
N LEU A 637 -9.04 -2.98 -3.03
CA LEU A 637 -9.55 -3.37 -1.72
C LEU A 637 -8.85 -2.59 -0.58
N GLY A 638 -7.73 -1.92 -0.81
CA GLY A 638 -6.95 -1.27 0.25
C GLY A 638 -6.13 -2.26 1.07
N ILE A 639 -5.86 -3.43 0.50
CA ILE A 639 -4.92 -4.42 1.04
C ILE A 639 -3.58 -4.17 0.35
N ASP A 640 -2.47 -4.25 1.10
CA ASP A 640 -1.14 -4.16 0.48
C ASP A 640 -0.91 -5.40 -0.40
N GLY A 641 -0.71 -5.21 -1.70
CA GLY A 641 -0.41 -6.29 -2.65
C GLY A 641 0.79 -7.14 -2.23
N ALA A 642 1.72 -6.56 -1.45
CA ALA A 642 2.90 -7.23 -0.89
C ALA A 642 2.59 -8.41 0.07
N VAL A 643 1.40 -8.45 0.68
CA VAL A 643 1.02 -9.50 1.64
C VAL A 643 0.14 -10.60 1.02
N ILE A 644 -0.22 -10.45 -0.26
CA ILE A 644 -0.96 -11.43 -1.03
C ILE A 644 -0.08 -11.94 -2.16
N SER A 645 -0.20 -13.22 -2.48
CA SER A 645 0.48 -13.80 -3.63
C SER A 645 -0.37 -14.85 -4.30
N GLU A 646 -0.39 -14.82 -5.62
CA GLU A 646 -1.09 -15.81 -6.43
C GLU A 646 -0.12 -16.57 -7.34
N PRO A 647 -0.27 -17.90 -7.44
CA PRO A 647 0.50 -18.68 -8.39
C PRO A 647 -0.04 -18.43 -9.81
N TYR A 648 0.87 -18.43 -10.78
CA TYR A 648 0.51 -18.43 -12.19
C TYR A 648 1.49 -19.29 -13.00
N LEU A 649 1.05 -19.70 -14.18
CA LEU A 649 1.89 -20.45 -15.11
C LEU A 649 2.47 -19.46 -16.12
N GLU A 650 3.76 -19.14 -15.99
CA GLU A 650 4.46 -18.35 -17.00
C GLU A 650 4.59 -19.20 -18.27
N MET A 651 4.11 -18.66 -19.38
CA MET A 651 4.15 -19.30 -20.68
C MET A 651 4.98 -18.44 -21.63
N LYS A 652 6.15 -18.96 -22.02
CA LYS A 652 7.11 -18.27 -22.90
C LYS A 652 7.47 -19.11 -24.10
N LEU A 653 7.47 -18.49 -25.27
CA LEU A 653 7.87 -19.16 -26.51
C LEU A 653 9.30 -19.70 -26.37
N SER A 654 9.50 -20.97 -26.72
CA SER A 654 10.82 -21.61 -26.53
C SER A 654 11.87 -20.94 -27.43
N PRO A 655 13.15 -20.83 -27.01
CA PRO A 655 14.18 -20.10 -27.75
C PRO A 655 14.33 -20.51 -29.23
N GLU A 656 14.10 -21.78 -29.54
CA GLU A 656 14.12 -22.32 -30.92
C GLU A 656 13.05 -21.73 -31.85
N PHE A 657 12.00 -21.14 -31.30
CA PHE A 657 10.91 -20.49 -32.06
C PHE A 657 10.97 -18.95 -32.01
N SER A 658 11.82 -18.36 -31.16
CA SER A 658 12.00 -16.92 -31.02
C SER A 658 13.32 -16.38 -31.60
N GLU A 659 14.12 -17.25 -32.21
CA GLU A 659 15.39 -16.89 -32.82
C GLU A 659 15.21 -15.86 -33.97
N GLY A 660 16.08 -14.85 -34.02
CA GLY A 660 16.12 -13.87 -35.10
C GLY A 660 15.19 -12.65 -34.93
N VAL A 661 14.53 -12.49 -33.78
CA VAL A 661 13.81 -11.27 -33.42
C VAL A 661 14.72 -10.30 -32.66
N HIS A 662 14.81 -9.06 -33.14
CA HIS A 662 15.59 -7.99 -32.53
C HIS A 662 14.69 -6.85 -32.06
N TYR A 663 14.90 -6.35 -30.85
CA TYR A 663 14.10 -5.27 -30.26
C TYR A 663 14.87 -3.94 -30.24
N ALA A 664 14.19 -2.85 -30.63
CA ALA A 664 14.67 -1.48 -30.55
C ALA A 664 13.68 -0.61 -29.75
N TYR A 665 14.21 0.31 -28.95
CA TYR A 665 13.46 1.11 -27.99
C TYR A 665 13.54 2.61 -28.28
N SER A 666 12.56 3.37 -27.76
CA SER A 666 12.61 4.83 -27.70
C SER A 666 13.31 5.29 -26.42
N GLY A 667 14.51 5.88 -26.54
CA GLY A 667 15.28 6.46 -25.42
C GLY A 667 16.47 5.62 -24.92
N ASP A 668 17.15 6.08 -23.86
CA ASP A 668 18.41 5.51 -23.33
C ASP A 668 18.23 4.33 -22.35
N GLY A 669 17.01 3.80 -22.20
CA GLY A 669 16.68 2.73 -21.25
C GLY A 669 16.80 1.31 -21.81
N GLY A 670 16.83 0.30 -20.93
CA GLY A 670 16.72 -1.12 -21.32
C GLY A 670 15.34 -1.51 -21.88
N PHE A 671 15.23 -2.70 -22.46
CA PHE A 671 13.98 -3.22 -23.03
C PHE A 671 12.91 -3.41 -21.96
N ASP A 672 11.77 -2.71 -22.10
CA ASP A 672 10.57 -2.86 -21.28
C ASP A 672 9.36 -3.04 -22.20
N ILE A 673 8.82 -4.26 -22.24
CA ILE A 673 7.64 -4.65 -23.04
C ILE A 673 6.39 -3.81 -22.72
N ARG A 674 6.37 -3.12 -21.58
CA ARG A 674 5.25 -2.26 -21.18
C ARG A 674 5.23 -0.92 -21.91
N ARG A 675 6.32 -0.52 -22.59
CA ARG A 675 6.44 0.73 -23.34
C ARG A 675 6.25 0.51 -24.84
N ALA A 676 6.32 1.61 -25.60
CA ALA A 676 6.41 1.52 -27.05
C ALA A 676 7.77 0.96 -27.48
N PHE A 677 7.77 0.05 -28.45
CA PHE A 677 9.00 -0.55 -28.99
C PHE A 677 8.80 -0.97 -30.45
N ILE A 678 9.92 -1.28 -31.11
CA ILE A 678 9.95 -1.85 -32.44
C ILE A 678 10.65 -3.20 -32.36
N SER A 679 10.11 -4.21 -33.02
CA SER A 679 10.81 -5.47 -33.26
C SER A 679 11.02 -5.70 -34.76
N TYR A 680 12.12 -6.38 -35.07
CA TYR A 680 12.53 -6.73 -36.42
C TYR A 680 12.74 -8.24 -36.51
N GLY A 681 12.05 -8.90 -37.43
CA GLY A 681 12.23 -10.30 -37.75
C GLY A 681 13.15 -10.51 -38.97
N GLY A 682 13.81 -11.66 -39.05
CA GLY A 682 14.73 -11.99 -40.14
C GLY A 682 14.08 -12.39 -41.47
N ASP A 683 12.78 -12.70 -41.50
CA ASP A 683 12.07 -13.15 -42.70
C ASP A 683 11.25 -12.02 -43.32
N SER A 684 11.67 -11.52 -44.48
CA SER A 684 11.01 -10.43 -45.21
C SER A 684 9.67 -10.83 -45.86
N SER A 685 9.32 -12.12 -45.89
CA SER A 685 8.02 -12.60 -46.37
C SER A 685 6.91 -12.46 -45.32
N LEU A 686 7.26 -12.12 -44.07
CA LEU A 686 6.32 -11.86 -42.99
C LEU A 686 5.77 -10.42 -43.06
N PRO A 687 4.53 -10.19 -42.59
CA PRO A 687 3.89 -8.88 -42.64
C PRO A 687 4.58 -7.82 -41.78
N VAL A 688 4.27 -6.56 -42.06
CA VAL A 688 4.58 -5.40 -41.20
C VAL A 688 3.32 -5.01 -40.43
N ALA A 689 3.43 -4.85 -39.11
CA ALA A 689 2.30 -4.43 -38.27
C ALA A 689 2.61 -3.19 -37.43
N VAL A 690 1.58 -2.35 -37.28
CA VAL A 690 1.52 -1.31 -36.24
C VAL A 690 0.45 -1.73 -35.23
N ILE A 691 0.83 -1.91 -33.97
CA ILE A 691 -0.06 -2.38 -32.91
C ILE A 691 -0.26 -1.26 -31.90
N MET A 692 -1.53 -0.89 -31.66
CA MET A 692 -1.96 -0.08 -30.53
C MET A 692 -2.57 -0.98 -29.46
N ARG A 693 -2.23 -0.76 -28.18
CA ARG A 693 -2.72 -1.64 -27.13
C ARG A 693 -2.87 -0.96 -25.76
N ASP A 694 -3.79 -1.50 -24.96
CA ASP A 694 -3.90 -1.27 -23.51
C ASP A 694 -3.08 -2.32 -22.71
N ALA A 695 -3.28 -2.41 -21.39
CA ALA A 695 -2.54 -3.37 -20.57
C ALA A 695 -2.71 -4.85 -20.97
N PHE A 696 -3.84 -5.26 -21.58
CA PHE A 696 -4.07 -6.64 -22.00
C PHE A 696 -3.13 -7.08 -23.11
N GLY A 697 -2.72 -6.15 -23.99
CA GLY A 697 -1.82 -6.50 -25.08
C GLY A 697 -0.45 -7.00 -24.61
N THR A 698 0.04 -6.60 -23.43
CA THR A 698 1.44 -6.81 -22.99
C THR A 698 1.92 -8.25 -23.09
N GLU A 699 1.19 -9.19 -22.48
CA GLU A 699 1.66 -10.57 -22.25
C GLU A 699 1.79 -11.41 -23.53
N MET A 700 1.26 -10.94 -24.67
CA MET A 700 1.36 -11.65 -25.95
C MET A 700 2.37 -11.05 -26.94
N LEU A 701 2.93 -9.86 -26.69
CA LEU A 701 3.67 -9.12 -27.73
C LEU A 701 4.96 -9.81 -28.17
N GLU A 702 5.74 -10.37 -27.24
CA GLU A 702 6.95 -11.12 -27.60
C GLU A 702 6.61 -12.36 -28.43
N ASN A 703 5.50 -13.04 -28.10
CA ASN A 703 5.02 -14.21 -28.85
C ASN A 703 4.48 -13.85 -30.24
N LEU A 704 4.01 -12.60 -30.41
CA LEU A 704 3.56 -12.06 -31.69
C LEU A 704 4.72 -11.61 -32.59
N ALA A 705 5.80 -11.09 -32.01
CA ALA A 705 6.91 -10.46 -32.74
C ALA A 705 7.51 -11.36 -33.84
N VAL A 706 7.57 -12.67 -33.58
CA VAL A 706 8.08 -13.71 -34.51
C VAL A 706 7.23 -13.88 -35.78
N HIS A 707 6.00 -13.34 -35.83
CA HIS A 707 5.10 -13.42 -36.99
C HIS A 707 5.17 -12.19 -37.90
N PHE A 708 6.09 -11.26 -37.62
CA PHE A 708 6.24 -10.02 -38.38
C PHE A 708 7.68 -9.81 -38.82
N SER A 709 7.86 -9.31 -40.04
CA SER A 709 9.18 -8.83 -40.48
C SER A 709 9.53 -7.52 -39.78
N LYS A 710 8.50 -6.73 -39.41
CA LYS A 710 8.61 -5.58 -38.51
C LYS A 710 7.30 -5.37 -37.75
N MET A 711 7.37 -5.27 -36.42
CA MET A 711 6.23 -4.93 -35.57
C MET A 711 6.55 -3.68 -34.75
N ILE A 712 5.70 -2.67 -34.86
CA ILE A 712 5.79 -1.40 -34.13
C ILE A 712 4.67 -1.38 -33.10
N VAL A 713 5.01 -1.41 -31.82
CA VAL A 713 4.04 -1.38 -30.73
C VAL A 713 3.98 0.02 -30.13
N LEU A 714 2.78 0.56 -30.03
CA LEU A 714 2.46 1.83 -29.39
C LEU A 714 1.61 1.57 -28.15
N ALA A 715 2.14 1.96 -26.99
CA ALA A 715 1.37 1.96 -25.75
C ALA A 715 0.33 3.09 -25.78
N GLU A 716 -0.92 2.75 -25.47
CA GLU A 716 -2.02 3.71 -25.42
C GLU A 716 -1.75 4.85 -24.42
N GLY A 717 -2.30 6.04 -24.70
CA GLY A 717 -2.09 7.26 -23.91
C GLY A 717 -0.72 7.94 -24.11
N GLN A 718 0.25 7.26 -24.73
CA GLN A 718 1.59 7.82 -25.01
C GLN A 718 1.77 8.23 -26.47
N PHE A 719 1.24 7.45 -27.41
CA PHE A 719 1.43 7.65 -28.84
C PHE A 719 0.15 7.38 -29.63
N SER A 720 0.04 7.97 -30.83
CA SER A 720 -1.05 7.73 -31.78
C SER A 720 -0.50 7.28 -33.13
N VAL A 721 -1.29 6.50 -33.87
CA VAL A 721 -0.95 6.12 -35.26
C VAL A 721 -1.29 7.28 -36.18
N GLY A 722 -0.27 8.07 -36.51
CA GLY A 722 -0.36 9.20 -37.43
C GLY A 722 0.01 8.85 -38.88
N ASP A 723 -0.38 9.74 -39.80
CA ASP A 723 -0.22 9.56 -41.25
C ASP A 723 1.24 9.33 -41.68
N GLU A 724 2.21 10.01 -41.06
CA GLU A 724 3.63 9.86 -41.37
C GLU A 724 4.14 8.45 -41.05
N LEU A 725 3.67 7.86 -39.95
CA LEU A 725 4.02 6.49 -39.57
C LEU A 725 3.46 5.50 -40.60
N ILE A 726 2.21 5.68 -41.00
CA ILE A 726 1.57 4.79 -41.99
C ILE A 726 2.28 4.92 -43.35
N ALA A 727 2.53 6.14 -43.82
CA ALA A 727 3.19 6.37 -45.10
C ALA A 727 4.65 5.88 -45.12
N GLY A 728 5.36 6.04 -44.00
CA GLY A 728 6.77 5.65 -43.88
C GLY A 728 7.00 4.16 -43.66
N GLN A 729 6.08 3.48 -42.97
CA GLN A 729 6.23 2.07 -42.62
C GLN A 729 5.43 1.13 -43.54
N GLN A 730 4.41 1.65 -44.22
CA GLN A 730 3.54 0.91 -45.14
C GLN A 730 3.05 -0.42 -44.56
N PRO A 731 2.34 -0.39 -43.41
CA PRO A 731 1.98 -1.61 -42.71
C PRO A 731 0.96 -2.45 -43.50
N ASP A 732 1.07 -3.77 -43.37
CA ASP A 732 0.05 -4.72 -43.82
C ASP A 732 -1.12 -4.77 -42.83
N TYR A 733 -0.82 -4.58 -41.54
CA TYR A 733 -1.81 -4.57 -40.47
C TYR A 733 -1.70 -3.35 -39.56
N ILE A 734 -2.86 -2.79 -39.19
CA ILE A 734 -3.00 -1.90 -38.04
C ILE A 734 -3.90 -2.61 -37.03
N ILE A 735 -3.34 -3.00 -35.90
CA ILE A 735 -3.98 -3.87 -34.91
C ILE A 735 -4.24 -3.06 -33.64
N THR A 736 -5.46 -3.10 -33.13
CA THR A 736 -5.82 -2.54 -31.82
C THR A 736 -6.21 -3.68 -30.89
N ILE A 737 -5.57 -3.76 -29.72
CA ILE A 737 -5.88 -4.75 -28.68
C ILE A 737 -6.39 -4.00 -27.45
N ARG A 738 -7.67 -4.19 -27.10
CA ARG A 738 -8.31 -3.48 -25.99
C ARG A 738 -9.29 -4.37 -25.21
N SER A 739 -9.41 -4.09 -23.92
CA SER A 739 -10.48 -4.58 -23.06
C SER A 739 -11.85 -4.10 -23.54
N ASN A 740 -12.83 -5.00 -23.57
CA ASN A 740 -14.25 -4.79 -23.89
C ASN A 740 -14.58 -3.99 -25.16
N GLY A 741 -13.58 -3.77 -26.03
CA GLY A 741 -13.72 -2.97 -27.24
C GLY A 741 -13.92 -1.49 -26.96
N GLU A 742 -13.40 -0.94 -25.84
CA GLU A 742 -13.49 0.47 -25.46
C GLU A 742 -13.31 1.41 -26.67
N ILE A 743 -14.35 2.20 -26.95
CA ILE A 743 -14.49 3.04 -28.15
C ILE A 743 -13.88 4.44 -27.94
N GLY A 744 -13.32 4.68 -26.74
CA GLY A 744 -12.68 5.94 -26.32
C GLY A 744 -11.38 6.30 -27.02
#